data_AF-A0A8B7X172-F1
#
_entry.id   AF-A0A8B7X172-F1
#
_cell.length_a   1.000
_cell.length_b   1.000
_cell.length_c   1.000
_cell.angle_alpha   90.00
_cell.angle_beta   90.00
_cell.angle_gamma   90.00
#
_symmetry.space_group_name_H-M   'P 1'
#
loop_
_entity.id
_entity.type
_entity.pdbx_description
1 polymer ?
#
loop_
_entity_poly.entity_id
_entity_poly.type
_entity_poly.pdbx_seq_one_letter_code
_entity_poly.pdbx_strand_id
1 'polypeptide(L)'
;MPVEEERAFLAAREELASALRRDSGQAFSLEQLRPLLATSLPPAARYLQLDAARLVRCNAHGEPQNYLNTLSTALNILEKYGRNLLSPQRPRYWRGVKFNNPVFRSTVDAVQGGRDVLRLYGYTEEQPDGLSFPEGQEEPDEHQVATVTLEVLLLRTELSLLLQNTHPKQRALEQLLEDNVEDDTLQLSEFEPLLREIAPGPLTTPSAPGSTPGPCFLCGSALSTLHCPSCKQALCSACDHLFHGHPSRAHHLRQTLPRTLVKATHLSSSLPASAQPRPQLTSLLALGDSSLSSPDAASARLPWHCTACAMLNEPWTVLCVACNRPRGCKGLGLRSEGPQGPGGLEPELARSRWACQSCTFENEGTAVLCAICERPRLAQPPSLVVDSRDAGICLQPLQQGDTLLSSAQTQVWYCIHCTFCNSGPGWVCVMCNRTSGPIPVQHIPQPHASSLEKGLPKPGTPGCLSAPLSSSCGDSEKHRQDKMREEGLQLVIMIREGEAAGACPEEVFSALQYSGTEVPLKWLRSELPYVLEMVTELAGQRDPGLGAFSCQEARKAWLDRHGNLDEAVEECVRARRRKVQELRSLGFGPEEGSLQALFQHGGDVARALTELQRQRLEPFRQRLWDSGPEPTPSWDGPDKQSLVRRLLAVYALPSWGRAELALSLLQETPRNYELGDVIEAVKHSQDRAFLRRLLAQECAVCGWTLPHNRMQALTSCECTICPDCFRQHFTIALKEKHITDMVCPACGRPDLTDDTQLLPYFSTLDIQLRESLEPDAYALFHKKLTERVLMRDPKFLWCAKCSFGFIYEREQLEATCPQCHQTFCVRCKRQWEEQHRGRSCEDFQNWKRTNDPEYQAQGLAMYLQENGIDCPKCKFSYALARGGCMHFHCTQCRHQFCSGCYNAFYAKNKCPDPNCRVKKSLHGHHPRDCLFYLRDWTAPRLQKLLQDNNVMFNTEPPAGARAVPGGGCRVMEQKEVPNGLRDEACGKETPAGYAGLCQAHYKEYLVSLINAHSLDPASLYEVEELETATERYLHVRPQPLAGEDAPAYHARLLQKLTEEVPLGQSIPRRRK
;
A
#
# COMPACT_ATOMS: atom_id res chain seq x y z
N MET A 1 36.09 29.99 22.66
CA MET A 1 36.18 29.19 21.41
C MET A 1 35.12 28.09 21.34
N PRO A 2 35.18 26.90 22.00
CA PRO A 2 34.26 25.80 21.66
C PRO A 2 32.80 26.14 21.96
N VAL A 3 32.54 26.68 23.16
CA VAL A 3 31.20 27.06 23.64
C VAL A 3 30.56 28.19 22.80
N GLU A 4 31.35 28.97 22.05
CA GLU A 4 30.81 30.02 21.16
C GLU A 4 30.47 29.45 19.78
N GLU A 5 31.28 28.52 19.28
CA GLU A 5 30.97 27.76 18.06
C GLU A 5 29.74 26.86 18.26
N GLU A 6 29.63 26.20 19.42
CA GLU A 6 28.48 25.38 19.83
C GLU A 6 27.18 26.19 19.90
N ARG A 7 27.20 27.38 20.51
CA ARG A 7 26.04 28.30 20.51
C ARG A 7 25.67 28.77 19.10
N ALA A 8 26.66 29.09 18.27
CA ALA A 8 26.41 29.52 16.89
C ALA A 8 25.81 28.38 16.04
N PHE A 9 26.30 27.15 16.23
CA PHE A 9 25.76 25.94 15.61
C PHE A 9 24.31 25.70 16.03
N LEU A 10 24.02 25.69 17.34
CA LEU A 10 22.66 25.50 17.86
C LEU A 10 21.69 26.60 17.40
N ALA A 11 22.12 27.86 17.35
CA ALA A 11 21.31 28.98 16.87
C ALA A 11 20.98 28.84 15.38
N ALA A 12 21.98 28.56 14.52
CA ALA A 12 21.76 28.33 13.09
C ALA A 12 20.87 27.08 12.83
N ARG A 13 21.01 26.05 13.67
CA ARG A 13 20.20 24.83 13.60
C ARG A 13 18.73 25.11 13.93
N GLU A 14 18.46 25.92 14.95
CA GLU A 14 17.09 26.30 15.32
C GLU A 14 16.48 27.27 14.29
N GLU A 15 17.26 28.17 13.70
CA GLU A 15 16.79 29.03 12.60
C GLU A 15 16.31 28.20 11.39
N LEU A 16 17.10 27.20 10.99
CA LEU A 16 16.79 26.32 9.85
C LEU A 16 15.66 25.33 10.16
N ALA A 17 15.55 24.81 11.39
CA ALA A 17 14.42 24.00 11.82
C ALA A 17 13.12 24.85 11.87
N SER A 18 13.19 26.07 12.42
CA SER A 18 12.11 27.06 12.37
C SER A 18 11.73 27.45 10.93
N ALA A 19 12.66 27.40 9.98
CA ALA A 19 12.38 27.63 8.57
C ALA A 19 11.58 26.46 7.95
N LEU A 20 11.98 25.20 8.18
CA LEU A 20 11.23 24.01 7.74
C LEU A 20 9.80 23.96 8.31
N ARG A 21 9.57 24.45 9.53
CA ARG A 21 8.20 24.56 10.11
C ARG A 21 7.33 25.63 9.44
N ARG A 22 7.92 26.66 8.84
CA ARG A 22 7.18 27.70 8.09
C ARG A 22 6.95 27.32 6.64
N ASP A 23 7.91 26.63 6.02
CA ASP A 23 7.82 26.11 4.66
C ASP A 23 8.52 24.74 4.55
N SER A 24 7.70 23.68 4.61
CA SER A 24 8.12 22.29 4.36
C SER A 24 8.77 22.07 2.98
N GLY A 25 8.49 22.94 2.00
CA GLY A 25 9.08 22.92 0.66
C GLY A 25 10.43 23.62 0.55
N GLN A 26 10.88 24.34 1.60
CA GLN A 26 12.05 25.21 1.51
C GLN A 26 13.32 24.40 1.18
N ALA A 27 13.97 24.78 0.08
CA ALA A 27 15.30 24.30 -0.28
C ALA A 27 16.36 25.25 0.31
N PHE A 28 17.33 24.69 1.03
CA PHE A 28 18.46 25.46 1.55
C PHE A 28 19.64 25.45 0.59
N SER A 29 20.27 26.61 0.38
CA SER A 29 21.52 26.69 -0.38
C SER A 29 22.70 26.14 0.43
N LEU A 30 23.79 25.78 -0.27
CA LEU A 30 25.05 25.41 0.38
C LEU A 30 25.64 26.55 1.25
N GLU A 31 25.26 27.80 0.98
CA GLU A 31 25.66 28.94 1.81
C GLU A 31 24.86 29.00 3.12
N GLN A 32 23.56 28.70 3.07
CA GLN A 32 22.70 28.62 4.27
C GLN A 32 23.05 27.42 5.16
N LEU A 33 23.45 26.29 4.58
CA LEU A 33 23.91 25.11 5.33
C LEU A 33 25.37 25.23 5.83
N ARG A 34 26.14 26.21 5.31
CA ARG A 34 27.57 26.38 5.61
C ARG A 34 27.91 26.46 7.11
N PRO A 35 27.13 27.12 8.00
CA PRO A 35 27.41 27.13 9.43
C PRO A 35 27.37 25.74 10.07
N LEU A 36 26.48 24.85 9.59
CA LEU A 36 26.37 23.48 10.10
C LEU A 36 27.43 22.56 9.47
N LEU A 37 27.74 22.74 8.18
CA LEU A 37 28.71 21.94 7.42
C LEU A 37 30.19 22.25 7.77
N ALA A 38 30.51 23.48 8.18
CA ALA A 38 31.89 23.92 8.39
C ALA A 38 32.38 23.80 9.85
N THR A 39 31.55 23.31 10.78
CA THR A 39 31.86 23.29 12.22
C THR A 39 32.97 22.32 12.63
N SER A 40 33.64 22.56 13.76
CA SER A 40 34.67 21.70 14.38
C SER A 40 34.11 20.73 15.44
N LEU A 41 32.81 20.81 15.74
CA LEU A 41 32.14 19.98 16.73
C LEU A 41 32.21 18.47 16.40
N PRO A 42 32.28 17.57 17.40
CA PRO A 42 32.25 16.13 17.18
C PRO A 42 30.87 15.65 16.69
N PRO A 43 30.77 14.49 16.02
CA PRO A 43 29.51 14.00 15.43
C PRO A 43 28.31 13.98 16.39
N ALA A 44 28.53 13.51 17.62
CA ALA A 44 27.51 13.44 18.68
C ALA A 44 27.03 14.81 19.22
N ALA A 45 27.69 15.91 18.84
CA ALA A 45 27.21 17.27 19.10
C ALA A 45 26.57 17.93 17.86
N ARG A 46 26.77 17.34 16.68
CA ARG A 46 26.20 17.83 15.41
C ARG A 46 24.82 17.22 15.16
N TYR A 47 24.70 15.93 15.41
CA TYR A 47 23.46 15.15 15.33
C TYR A 47 23.04 14.81 16.77
N LEU A 48 21.92 15.37 17.23
CA LEU A 48 21.41 15.20 18.61
C LEU A 48 20.19 14.28 18.69
N GLN A 49 19.61 13.91 17.55
CA GLN A 49 18.47 12.98 17.45
C GLN A 49 18.83 11.77 16.58
N LEU A 50 19.62 11.99 15.52
CA LEU A 50 20.07 10.95 14.59
C LEU A 50 21.43 10.40 15.00
N ASP A 51 21.53 9.10 15.30
CA ASP A 51 22.84 8.43 15.42
C ASP A 51 23.47 8.20 14.04
N ALA A 52 24.00 9.28 13.47
CA ALA A 52 24.62 9.29 12.15
C ALA A 52 25.86 8.37 12.09
N ALA A 53 26.59 8.23 13.19
CA ALA A 53 27.79 7.40 13.26
C ALA A 53 27.46 5.91 13.17
N ARG A 54 26.42 5.44 13.87
CA ARG A 54 25.91 4.07 13.73
C ARG A 54 25.20 3.87 12.40
N LEU A 55 24.41 4.82 11.94
CA LEU A 55 23.71 4.72 10.64
C LEU A 55 24.68 4.57 9.47
N VAL A 56 25.83 5.25 9.49
CA VAL A 56 26.89 5.07 8.49
C VAL A 56 27.59 3.72 8.68
N ARG A 57 28.07 3.38 9.89
CA ARG A 57 28.83 2.14 10.15
C ARG A 57 28.02 0.86 9.89
N CYS A 58 26.77 0.80 10.31
CA CYS A 58 25.86 -0.34 10.07
C CYS A 58 25.50 -0.56 8.59
N ASN A 59 25.94 0.33 7.69
CA ASN A 59 25.74 0.18 6.24
C ASN A 59 27.06 0.20 5.46
N ALA A 60 28.22 0.26 6.14
CA ALA A 60 29.54 0.32 5.52
C ALA A 60 29.98 -1.06 4.97
N HIS A 61 29.35 -1.49 3.88
CA HIS A 61 29.54 -2.81 3.28
C HIS A 61 29.91 -2.70 1.80
N GLY A 62 31.07 -3.24 1.44
CA GLY A 62 31.63 -3.15 0.09
C GLY A 62 32.26 -1.78 -0.20
N GLU A 63 32.29 -1.40 -1.48
CA GLU A 63 32.92 -0.15 -1.94
C GLU A 63 32.30 1.10 -1.29
N PRO A 64 33.10 2.03 -0.73
CA PRO A 64 32.63 3.28 -0.12
C PRO A 64 31.65 4.07 -0.99
N GLN A 65 31.94 4.19 -2.29
CA GLN A 65 31.09 4.94 -3.20
C GLN A 65 29.70 4.30 -3.39
N ASN A 66 29.57 2.98 -3.22
CA ASN A 66 28.30 2.27 -3.39
C ASN A 66 27.41 2.39 -2.16
N TYR A 67 27.92 2.10 -0.96
CA TYR A 67 27.07 2.20 0.24
C TYR A 67 26.73 3.65 0.61
N LEU A 68 27.62 4.62 0.36
CA LEU A 68 27.30 6.03 0.56
C LEU A 68 26.22 6.54 -0.43
N ASN A 69 26.20 6.05 -1.68
CA ASN A 69 25.10 6.34 -2.62
C ASN A 69 23.78 5.71 -2.15
N THR A 70 23.79 4.46 -1.67
CA THR A 70 22.61 3.78 -1.12
C THR A 70 22.05 4.51 0.10
N LEU A 71 22.91 4.88 1.05
CA LEU A 71 22.54 5.61 2.26
C LEU A 71 22.03 7.03 1.95
N SER A 72 22.69 7.77 1.05
CA SER A 72 22.20 9.08 0.58
C SER A 72 20.83 8.97 -0.11
N THR A 73 20.58 7.87 -0.84
CA THR A 73 19.29 7.58 -1.47
C THR A 73 18.21 7.29 -0.43
N ALA A 74 18.49 6.50 0.61
CA ALA A 74 17.57 6.26 1.72
C ALA A 74 17.24 7.54 2.51
N LEU A 75 18.26 8.36 2.82
CA LEU A 75 18.09 9.66 3.48
C LEU A 75 17.26 10.64 2.64
N ASN A 76 17.35 10.60 1.31
CA ASN A 76 16.50 11.39 0.39
C ASN A 76 15.02 10.96 0.42
N ILE A 77 14.73 9.71 0.78
CA ILE A 77 13.35 9.25 1.00
C ILE A 77 12.89 9.63 2.41
N LEU A 78 13.73 9.48 3.43
CA LEU A 78 13.43 9.88 4.82
C LEU A 78 13.19 11.39 4.95
N GLU A 79 13.98 12.25 4.28
CA GLU A 79 13.74 13.70 4.24
C GLU A 79 12.35 14.03 3.67
N LYS A 80 11.87 13.27 2.67
CA LYS A 80 10.52 13.45 2.10
C LYS A 80 9.42 13.01 3.06
N TYR A 81 9.63 11.97 3.87
CA TYR A 81 8.70 11.63 4.95
C TYR A 81 8.60 12.76 5.98
N GLY A 82 9.74 13.30 6.42
CA GLY A 82 9.78 14.47 7.32
C GLY A 82 9.08 15.71 6.75
N ARG A 83 9.42 16.11 5.52
CA ARG A 83 8.77 17.25 4.83
C ARG A 83 7.27 17.04 4.62
N ASN A 84 6.82 15.83 4.29
CA ASN A 84 5.39 15.53 4.14
C ASN A 84 4.61 15.66 5.44
N LEU A 85 5.23 15.38 6.59
CA LEU A 85 4.64 15.57 7.93
C LEU A 85 4.57 17.04 8.34
N LEU A 86 5.50 17.88 7.87
CA LEU A 86 5.47 19.35 8.04
C LEU A 86 4.59 20.08 7.03
N SER A 87 4.01 19.37 6.05
CA SER A 87 3.20 20.00 5.00
C SER A 87 1.77 20.26 5.47
N PRO A 88 1.18 21.45 5.23
CA PRO A 88 -0.23 21.70 5.49
C PRO A 88 -1.18 20.91 4.55
N GLN A 89 -0.65 20.17 3.58
CA GLN A 89 -1.40 19.25 2.71
C GLN A 89 -0.89 17.81 2.85
N ARG A 90 -0.85 17.31 4.10
CA ARG A 90 -0.39 15.95 4.44
C ARG A 90 -1.06 14.89 3.55
N PRO A 91 -0.31 13.90 2.99
CA PRO A 91 -0.90 12.82 2.19
C PRO A 91 -2.00 12.05 2.94
N ARG A 92 -3.05 11.60 2.26
CA ARG A 92 -4.23 10.95 2.90
C ARG A 92 -3.94 9.74 3.81
N TYR A 93 -2.77 9.12 3.68
CA TYR A 93 -2.33 7.98 4.49
C TYR A 93 -1.04 8.28 5.28
N TRP A 94 -0.78 9.55 5.62
CA TRP A 94 0.44 9.97 6.32
C TRP A 94 0.68 9.26 7.66
N ARG A 95 -0.39 8.77 8.32
CA ARG A 95 -0.32 8.13 9.64
C ARG A 95 0.39 6.77 9.66
N GLY A 96 0.73 6.16 8.51
CA GLY A 96 1.39 4.85 8.50
C GLY A 96 2.25 4.57 7.27
N VAL A 97 3.43 3.98 7.51
CA VAL A 97 4.37 3.52 6.49
C VAL A 97 4.30 2.00 6.38
N LYS A 98 3.88 1.49 5.20
CA LYS A 98 3.81 0.05 4.96
C LYS A 98 5.11 -0.54 4.44
N PHE A 99 5.56 -1.66 5.01
CA PHE A 99 6.83 -2.30 4.64
C PHE A 99 6.76 -3.03 3.29
N ASN A 100 5.60 -3.57 2.91
CA ASN A 100 5.35 -4.12 1.58
C ASN A 100 5.38 -3.08 0.43
N ASN A 101 5.55 -1.78 0.71
CA ASN A 101 5.80 -0.79 -0.33
C ASN A 101 7.19 -1.05 -0.95
N PRO A 102 7.30 -1.38 -2.26
CA PRO A 102 8.58 -1.74 -2.87
C PRO A 102 9.65 -0.65 -2.73
N VAL A 103 9.27 0.62 -2.84
CA VAL A 103 10.21 1.76 -2.71
C VAL A 103 10.73 1.88 -1.28
N PHE A 104 9.89 1.63 -0.27
CA PHE A 104 10.35 1.57 1.12
C PHE A 104 11.30 0.39 1.30
N ARG A 105 10.88 -0.81 0.89
CA ARG A 105 11.64 -2.06 1.02
C ARG A 105 13.00 -2.01 0.33
N SER A 106 13.09 -1.40 -0.85
CA SER A 106 14.32 -1.35 -1.66
C SER A 106 15.25 -0.18 -1.32
N THR A 107 14.87 0.74 -0.43
CA THR A 107 15.71 1.92 -0.09
C THR A 107 15.86 2.15 1.41
N VAL A 108 14.76 2.34 2.14
CA VAL A 108 14.80 2.64 3.59
C VAL A 108 14.89 1.37 4.43
N ASP A 109 14.24 0.29 4.00
CA ASP A 109 14.31 -1.01 4.69
C ASP A 109 15.59 -1.80 4.36
N ALA A 110 16.18 -1.50 3.20
CA ALA A 110 17.47 -2.04 2.78
C ALA A 110 18.66 -1.39 3.51
N VAL A 111 18.43 -0.32 4.28
CA VAL A 111 19.42 0.41 5.06
C VAL A 111 19.19 0.16 6.55
N GLN A 112 20.16 -0.46 7.23
CA GLN A 112 20.05 -0.74 8.65
C GLN A 112 19.95 0.57 9.44
N GLY A 113 18.93 0.70 10.28
CA GLY A 113 18.58 1.94 10.99
C GLY A 113 17.56 2.83 10.28
N GLY A 114 17.17 2.55 9.02
CA GLY A 114 16.16 3.36 8.30
C GLY A 114 14.78 3.36 8.96
N ARG A 115 14.39 2.27 9.62
CA ARG A 115 13.17 2.21 10.47
C ARG A 115 13.27 3.08 11.73
N ASP A 116 14.47 3.23 12.30
CA ASP A 116 14.67 3.99 13.52
C ASP A 116 14.50 5.50 13.26
N VAL A 117 14.86 5.97 12.06
CA VAL A 117 14.56 7.34 11.62
C VAL A 117 13.05 7.58 11.49
N LEU A 118 12.24 6.57 11.12
CA LEU A 118 10.77 6.69 11.18
C LEU A 118 10.26 6.76 12.62
N ARG A 119 10.83 5.99 13.55
CA ARG A 119 10.50 6.08 14.99
C ARG A 119 10.83 7.48 15.55
N LEU A 120 11.96 8.07 15.13
CA LEU A 120 12.31 9.47 15.44
C LEU A 120 11.34 10.51 14.85
N TYR A 121 10.62 10.19 13.77
CA TYR A 121 9.53 11.03 13.24
C TYR A 121 8.17 10.83 13.95
N GLY A 122 8.05 9.86 14.86
CA GLY A 122 6.80 9.56 15.59
C GLY A 122 6.05 8.31 15.10
N TYR A 123 6.55 7.58 14.10
CA TYR A 123 5.99 6.28 13.71
C TYR A 123 6.48 5.18 14.69
N THR A 124 5.97 5.17 15.91
CA THR A 124 6.44 4.32 17.01
C THR A 124 5.63 3.04 17.22
N GLU A 125 4.45 2.92 16.62
CA GLU A 125 3.55 1.78 16.77
C GLU A 125 3.81 0.72 15.68
N GLU A 126 4.04 -0.54 16.08
CA GLU A 126 4.35 -1.62 15.13
C GLU A 126 3.09 -2.28 14.56
N GLN A 127 2.99 -2.28 13.24
CA GLN A 127 1.89 -2.89 12.49
C GLN A 127 2.37 -4.19 11.80
N PRO A 128 1.48 -5.16 11.52
CA PRO A 128 1.85 -6.43 10.87
C PRO A 128 2.57 -6.30 9.51
N ASP A 129 2.48 -5.11 8.89
CA ASP A 129 3.11 -4.72 7.63
C ASP A 129 3.56 -3.24 7.69
N GLY A 130 4.12 -2.75 8.80
CA GLY A 130 4.57 -1.36 8.86
C GLY A 130 4.85 -0.76 10.23
N LEU A 131 4.93 0.58 10.23
CA LEU A 131 4.87 1.43 11.43
C LEU A 131 3.73 2.45 11.28
N SER A 132 3.04 2.78 12.37
CA SER A 132 2.06 3.86 12.46
C SER A 132 2.43 4.92 13.50
N PHE A 133 1.87 6.11 13.34
CA PHE A 133 1.69 7.04 14.45
C PHE A 133 0.67 6.45 15.42
N PRO A 134 0.92 6.47 16.74
CA PRO A 134 -0.02 5.97 17.75
C PRO A 134 -1.43 6.54 17.56
N GLU A 135 -2.44 5.69 17.75
CA GLU A 135 -3.85 6.05 17.49
C GLU A 135 -4.33 7.26 18.32
N GLY A 136 -3.72 7.52 19.48
CA GLY A 136 -4.01 8.70 20.32
C GLY A 136 -3.34 10.02 19.92
N GLN A 137 -2.46 10.04 18.91
CA GLN A 137 -1.75 11.25 18.47
C GLN A 137 -2.37 11.79 17.17
N GLU A 138 -3.22 12.82 17.23
CA GLU A 138 -3.92 13.34 16.04
C GLU A 138 -2.99 13.96 15.00
N GLU A 139 -1.97 14.71 15.42
CA GLU A 139 -1.01 15.43 14.57
C GLU A 139 0.45 15.14 14.96
N PRO A 140 1.41 15.21 14.02
CA PRO A 140 2.83 14.98 14.32
C PRO A 140 3.41 16.13 15.16
N ASP A 141 4.44 15.85 15.96
CA ASP A 141 5.20 16.92 16.62
C ASP A 141 6.04 17.67 15.57
N GLU A 142 5.54 18.84 15.14
CA GLU A 142 6.18 19.66 14.11
C GLU A 142 7.55 20.19 14.55
N HIS A 143 7.84 20.27 15.86
CA HIS A 143 9.16 20.64 16.37
C HIS A 143 10.15 19.48 16.19
N GLN A 144 9.83 18.31 16.73
CA GLN A 144 10.63 17.09 16.61
C GLN A 144 10.86 16.71 15.15
N VAL A 145 9.80 16.69 14.33
CA VAL A 145 9.89 16.35 12.91
C VAL A 145 10.78 17.34 12.15
N ALA A 146 10.72 18.64 12.45
CA ALA A 146 11.61 19.62 11.81
C ALA A 146 13.07 19.44 12.22
N THR A 147 13.36 19.17 13.50
CA THR A 147 14.71 18.89 13.99
C THR A 147 15.29 17.63 13.33
N VAL A 148 14.54 16.52 13.30
CA VAL A 148 14.98 15.26 12.67
C VAL A 148 15.12 15.43 11.15
N THR A 149 14.22 16.16 10.49
CA THR A 149 14.34 16.46 9.04
C THR A 149 15.58 17.27 8.72
N LEU A 150 15.96 18.23 9.56
CA LEU A 150 17.19 19.00 9.38
C LEU A 150 18.44 18.13 9.56
N GLU A 151 18.46 17.23 10.55
CA GLU A 151 19.58 16.30 10.76
C GLU A 151 19.73 15.29 9.61
N VAL A 152 18.61 14.74 9.10
CA VAL A 152 18.59 13.85 7.91
C VAL A 152 19.05 14.58 6.64
N LEU A 153 18.59 15.82 6.43
CA LEU A 153 19.00 16.68 5.30
C LEU A 153 20.49 17.02 5.37
N LEU A 154 20.99 17.35 6.57
CA LEU A 154 22.41 17.65 6.81
C LEU A 154 23.28 16.43 6.48
N LEU A 155 22.97 15.26 7.03
CA LEU A 155 23.72 14.03 6.75
C LEU A 155 23.71 13.68 5.26
N ARG A 156 22.54 13.74 4.60
CA ARG A 156 22.43 13.53 3.15
C ARG A 156 23.32 14.49 2.35
N THR A 157 23.38 15.75 2.77
CA THR A 157 24.19 16.78 2.12
C THR A 157 25.68 16.50 2.31
N GLU A 158 26.11 16.10 3.51
CA GLU A 158 27.49 15.73 3.82
C GLU A 158 27.97 14.52 3.02
N LEU A 159 27.19 13.44 2.98
CA LEU A 159 27.52 12.26 2.17
C LEU A 159 27.56 12.60 0.67
N SER A 160 26.67 13.49 0.21
CA SER A 160 26.67 13.94 -1.20
C SER A 160 27.89 14.80 -1.55
N LEU A 161 28.41 15.59 -0.61
CA LEU A 161 29.63 16.39 -0.77
C LEU A 161 30.91 15.52 -0.66
N LEU A 162 30.90 14.45 0.15
CA LEU A 162 31.97 13.44 0.14
C LEU A 162 32.05 12.72 -1.21
N LEU A 163 30.91 12.23 -1.72
CA LEU A 163 30.82 11.55 -3.01
C LEU A 163 31.31 12.42 -4.19
N GLN A 164 31.35 13.73 -4.02
CA GLN A 164 31.85 14.72 -4.97
C GLN A 164 33.29 15.21 -4.69
N ASN A 165 33.91 14.82 -3.58
CA ASN A 165 35.18 15.34 -3.06
C ASN A 165 35.19 16.88 -2.87
N THR A 166 34.06 17.45 -2.44
CA THR A 166 33.85 18.89 -2.24
C THR A 166 33.52 19.27 -0.80
N HIS A 167 33.59 18.31 0.14
CA HIS A 167 33.22 18.54 1.55
C HIS A 167 34.22 19.47 2.27
N PRO A 168 33.78 20.58 2.89
CA PRO A 168 34.68 21.58 3.50
C PRO A 168 35.55 21.05 4.64
N LYS A 169 35.20 19.91 5.23
CA LYS A 169 36.00 19.18 6.24
C LYS A 169 36.03 17.68 5.93
N GLN A 170 36.47 17.33 4.72
CA GLN A 170 36.61 15.95 4.24
C GLN A 170 37.25 15.00 5.29
N ARG A 171 38.46 15.32 5.78
CA ARG A 171 39.18 14.49 6.77
C ARG A 171 38.44 14.20 8.08
N ALA A 172 37.64 15.13 8.59
CA ALA A 172 36.89 14.94 9.84
C ALA A 172 35.69 14.00 9.67
N LEU A 173 35.25 13.80 8.43
CA LEU A 173 34.15 12.90 8.06
C LEU A 173 34.66 11.57 7.50
N GLU A 174 35.89 11.54 6.98
CA GLU A 174 36.68 10.32 6.73
C GLU A 174 37.02 9.59 8.04
N GLN A 175 37.40 10.31 9.10
CA GLN A 175 37.59 9.71 10.43
C GLN A 175 36.31 9.05 10.98
N LEU A 176 35.13 9.57 10.63
CA LEU A 176 33.82 8.96 10.94
C LEU A 176 33.56 7.62 10.22
N LEU A 177 34.37 7.29 9.21
CA LEU A 177 34.33 6.06 8.44
C LEU A 177 35.45 5.07 8.83
N GLU A 178 36.47 5.52 9.59
CA GLU A 178 37.70 4.75 9.88
C GLU A 178 37.79 4.20 11.32
N ASP A 179 36.98 4.67 12.27
CA ASP A 179 37.04 4.16 13.66
C ASP A 179 36.63 2.68 13.75
N ASN A 180 37.51 1.89 14.37
CA ASN A 180 37.69 0.47 14.04
C ASN A 180 36.74 -0.49 14.77
N VAL A 181 36.09 -1.36 13.99
CA VAL A 181 35.88 -2.84 14.08
C VAL A 181 35.93 -3.59 15.44
N GLU A 182 36.60 -3.13 16.50
CA GLU A 182 36.72 -3.84 17.78
C GLU A 182 35.83 -3.23 18.88
N ASP A 183 35.23 -4.11 19.69
CA ASP A 183 34.40 -3.84 20.89
C ASP A 183 32.98 -3.25 20.69
N ASP A 184 32.07 -3.99 20.02
CA ASP A 184 30.63 -3.91 20.33
C ASP A 184 29.82 -5.20 20.02
N THR A 185 30.25 -6.34 20.59
CA THR A 185 29.46 -7.60 20.53
C THR A 185 28.65 -7.83 21.82
N LEU A 186 28.55 -6.82 22.70
CA LEU A 186 28.01 -6.95 24.06
C LEU A 186 27.09 -5.78 24.48
N GLN A 187 26.37 -5.12 23.55
CA GLN A 187 25.41 -4.08 23.91
C GLN A 187 24.10 -4.08 23.08
N LEU A 188 23.33 -5.17 23.25
CA LEU A 188 21.89 -5.20 22.91
C LEU A 188 21.04 -5.57 24.14
N SER A 189 21.24 -4.83 25.25
CA SER A 189 20.29 -4.75 26.36
C SER A 189 20.30 -3.35 26.97
N GLU A 190 19.08 -2.83 27.16
CA GLU A 190 18.68 -1.77 28.12
C GLU A 190 19.30 -0.36 28.04
N PHE A 191 18.39 0.62 28.14
CA PHE A 191 18.65 2.03 28.36
C PHE A 191 18.15 2.37 29.78
N GLU A 192 19.04 2.38 30.78
CA GLU A 192 18.84 3.06 32.07
C GLU A 192 20.22 3.39 32.71
N PRO A 193 20.33 4.40 33.60
CA PRO A 193 21.58 5.16 33.72
C PRO A 193 22.50 4.81 34.91
N LEU A 194 23.80 4.70 34.59
CA LEU A 194 24.98 5.07 35.42
C LEU A 194 25.17 4.41 36.80
N LEU A 195 26.28 3.64 36.97
CA LEU A 195 27.38 3.98 37.92
C LEU A 195 28.58 3.00 37.91
N ARG A 196 29.76 3.52 37.53
CA ARG A 196 31.13 3.26 38.05
C ARG A 196 31.77 1.84 38.12
N GLU A 197 32.80 1.71 37.25
CA GLU A 197 34.23 1.49 37.61
C GLU A 197 34.85 0.09 37.88
N ILE A 198 35.99 -0.13 37.18
CA ILE A 198 37.17 -0.97 37.48
C ILE A 198 37.13 -2.48 37.14
N ALA A 199 37.99 -2.86 36.17
CA ALA A 199 38.39 -4.23 35.83
C ALA A 199 39.69 -4.66 36.59
N PRO A 200 40.13 -5.94 36.56
CA PRO A 200 41.00 -6.38 35.44
C PRO A 200 41.05 -7.91 35.11
N GLY A 201 41.66 -8.26 33.96
CA GLY A 201 42.62 -9.39 33.87
C GLY A 201 42.14 -10.79 33.41
N PRO A 202 42.50 -11.25 32.19
CA PRO A 202 42.33 -12.63 31.72
C PRO A 202 43.59 -13.51 31.94
N LEU A 203 43.54 -14.82 31.61
CA LEU A 203 44.62 -15.58 30.93
C LEU A 203 44.30 -17.07 30.62
N THR A 204 44.38 -17.43 29.32
CA THR A 204 44.82 -18.71 28.69
C THR A 204 44.49 -20.11 29.25
N THR A 205 43.94 -20.97 28.37
CA THR A 205 44.09 -22.45 28.37
C THR A 205 45.44 -22.88 27.76
N PRO A 206 45.93 -24.13 27.98
CA PRO A 206 45.85 -25.12 26.88
C PRO A 206 45.85 -26.64 27.23
N SER A 207 45.33 -27.45 26.30
CA SER A 207 45.73 -28.83 25.94
C SER A 207 45.39 -30.06 26.83
N ALA A 208 45.36 -31.23 26.15
CA ALA A 208 44.90 -32.56 26.59
C ALA A 208 46.10 -33.58 26.58
N PRO A 209 45.96 -34.93 26.70
CA PRO A 209 44.76 -35.79 26.80
C PRO A 209 44.79 -36.93 27.87
N GLY A 210 43.63 -37.58 28.07
CA GLY A 210 43.50 -38.83 28.83
C GLY A 210 42.13 -39.49 28.58
N SER A 211 42.07 -40.83 28.47
CA SER A 211 40.87 -41.55 28.02
C SER A 211 39.81 -41.74 29.12
N THR A 212 38.93 -40.76 29.27
CA THR A 212 37.68 -40.84 30.04
C THR A 212 36.50 -41.36 29.19
N PRO A 213 35.38 -41.80 29.80
CA PRO A 213 34.14 -42.04 29.07
C PRO A 213 33.67 -40.74 28.42
N GLY A 214 33.56 -40.73 27.08
CA GLY A 214 33.23 -39.52 26.33
C GLY A 214 31.84 -38.95 26.67
N PRO A 215 31.61 -37.66 26.38
CA PRO A 215 30.27 -37.08 26.49
C PRO A 215 29.25 -37.86 25.65
N CYS A 216 28.02 -37.93 26.13
CA CYS A 216 26.90 -38.60 25.49
C CYS A 216 26.71 -38.09 24.05
N PHE A 217 26.71 -39.01 23.08
CA PHE A 217 26.60 -38.71 21.65
C PHE A 217 25.38 -37.83 21.28
N LEU A 218 24.29 -37.89 22.04
CA LEU A 218 23.07 -37.14 21.74
C LEU A 218 22.94 -35.77 22.44
N CYS A 219 23.47 -35.59 23.67
CA CYS A 219 23.35 -34.32 24.40
C CYS A 219 24.66 -33.57 24.60
N GLY A 220 25.83 -34.20 24.41
CA GLY A 220 27.14 -33.59 24.57
C GLY A 220 27.55 -33.19 26.00
N SER A 221 26.62 -33.11 26.94
CA SER A 221 26.81 -32.50 28.27
C SER A 221 26.89 -33.49 29.43
N ALA A 222 26.28 -34.67 29.32
CA ALA A 222 26.35 -35.73 30.33
C ALA A 222 27.36 -36.81 29.93
N LEU A 223 28.09 -37.39 30.90
CA LEU A 223 28.98 -38.52 30.66
C LEU A 223 28.23 -39.75 30.13
N SER A 224 28.82 -40.47 29.18
CA SER A 224 28.26 -41.72 28.68
C SER A 224 28.32 -42.82 29.73
N THR A 225 27.18 -43.45 30.02
CA THR A 225 27.06 -44.58 30.96
C THR A 225 26.73 -45.90 30.28
N LEU A 226 26.14 -45.84 29.08
CA LEU A 226 25.71 -46.98 28.28
C LEU A 226 26.34 -46.89 26.89
N HIS A 227 26.78 -48.03 26.35
CA HIS A 227 27.22 -48.18 24.96
C HIS A 227 26.32 -49.21 24.25
N CYS A 228 25.88 -48.88 23.05
CA CYS A 228 25.10 -49.78 22.19
C CYS A 228 25.95 -50.20 20.98
N PRO A 229 26.47 -51.44 20.92
CA PRO A 229 27.29 -51.90 19.80
C PRO A 229 26.59 -51.85 18.44
N SER A 230 25.26 -52.11 18.41
CA SER A 230 24.45 -52.04 17.19
C SER A 230 24.35 -50.61 16.62
N CYS A 231 24.36 -49.59 17.50
CA CYS A 231 24.35 -48.18 17.10
C CYS A 231 25.77 -47.57 17.02
N LYS A 232 26.80 -48.26 17.55
CA LYS A 232 28.17 -47.75 17.75
C LYS A 232 28.22 -46.40 18.49
N GLN A 233 27.32 -46.22 19.46
CA GLN A 233 27.12 -44.96 20.18
C GLN A 233 27.19 -45.15 21.69
N ALA A 234 27.81 -44.18 22.37
CA ALA A 234 27.86 -44.08 23.82
C ALA A 234 26.91 -42.95 24.26
N LEU A 235 26.05 -43.25 25.24
CA LEU A 235 24.93 -42.41 25.67
C LEU A 235 24.88 -42.32 27.20
N CYS A 236 24.39 -41.20 27.73
CA CYS A 236 23.91 -41.15 29.11
C CYS A 236 22.54 -41.87 29.22
N SER A 237 22.14 -42.25 30.43
CA SER A 237 20.91 -43.03 30.67
C SER A 237 19.64 -42.37 30.10
N ALA A 238 19.46 -41.05 30.28
CA ALA A 238 18.29 -40.34 29.75
C ALA A 238 18.22 -40.39 28.22
N CYS A 239 19.35 -40.14 27.53
CA CYS A 239 19.42 -40.21 26.08
C CYS A 239 19.28 -41.65 25.55
N ASP A 240 19.80 -42.65 26.27
CA ASP A 240 19.62 -44.06 25.91
C ASP A 240 18.14 -44.49 25.98
N HIS A 241 17.44 -44.12 27.06
CA HIS A 241 16.02 -44.43 27.22
C HIS A 241 15.16 -43.79 26.12
N LEU A 242 15.44 -42.56 25.71
CA LEU A 242 14.74 -41.90 24.60
C LEU A 242 15.09 -42.54 23.23
N PHE A 243 16.36 -42.88 22.99
CA PHE A 243 16.83 -43.39 21.71
C PHE A 243 16.48 -44.87 21.46
N HIS A 244 16.57 -45.71 22.50
CA HIS A 244 16.20 -47.12 22.45
C HIS A 244 14.76 -47.39 22.90
N GLY A 245 13.98 -46.36 23.28
CA GLY A 245 12.53 -46.46 23.47
C GLY A 245 11.74 -46.63 22.16
N HIS A 246 12.35 -46.34 21.01
CA HIS A 246 11.71 -46.52 19.70
C HIS A 246 11.56 -48.01 19.34
N PRO A 247 10.40 -48.49 18.84
CA PRO A 247 10.17 -49.91 18.60
C PRO A 247 11.23 -50.63 17.74
N SER A 248 11.73 -49.98 16.67
CA SER A 248 12.77 -50.55 15.81
C SER A 248 14.18 -50.60 16.43
N ARG A 249 14.36 -50.09 17.65
CA ARG A 249 15.64 -50.05 18.39
C ARG A 249 15.55 -50.68 19.79
N ALA A 250 14.34 -50.96 20.29
CA ALA A 250 14.11 -51.54 21.61
C ALA A 250 14.79 -52.90 21.85
N HIS A 251 15.06 -53.64 20.77
CA HIS A 251 15.75 -54.93 20.80
C HIS A 251 17.29 -54.83 20.81
N HIS A 252 17.87 -53.61 20.80
CA HIS A 252 19.32 -53.44 20.81
C HIS A 252 19.93 -53.77 22.18
N LEU A 253 20.99 -54.57 22.18
CA LEU A 253 21.74 -54.91 23.38
C LEU A 253 22.57 -53.70 23.85
N ARG A 254 22.45 -53.33 25.12
CA ARG A 254 23.10 -52.16 25.73
C ARG A 254 24.04 -52.61 26.84
N GLN A 255 25.26 -52.07 26.84
CA GLN A 255 26.34 -52.45 27.74
C GLN A 255 26.69 -51.27 28.65
N THR A 256 26.78 -51.48 29.96
CA THR A 256 27.24 -50.46 30.92
C THR A 256 28.75 -50.27 30.83
N LEU A 257 29.21 -49.02 30.76
CA LEU A 257 30.63 -48.68 30.74
C LEU A 257 31.25 -48.81 32.15
N PRO A 258 32.42 -49.48 32.33
CA PRO A 258 33.02 -49.65 33.65
C PRO A 258 33.45 -48.33 34.30
N ARG A 259 33.07 -48.13 35.57
CA ARG A 259 33.44 -46.96 36.37
C ARG A 259 34.69 -47.25 37.21
N THR A 260 35.83 -46.68 36.84
CA THR A 260 37.04 -46.71 37.67
C THR A 260 36.88 -45.82 38.91
N LEU A 261 37.33 -46.33 40.06
CA LEU A 261 37.32 -45.63 41.34
C LEU A 261 38.66 -44.94 41.58
N VAL A 262 38.64 -43.62 41.80
CA VAL A 262 39.75 -42.88 42.41
C VAL A 262 39.29 -42.41 43.80
N LYS A 263 40.13 -42.64 44.81
CA LYS A 263 39.86 -42.27 46.21
C LYS A 263 40.44 -40.89 46.52
N ALA A 264 39.79 -40.17 47.42
CA ALA A 264 40.40 -39.11 48.23
C ALA A 264 39.95 -39.27 49.69
N THR A 265 40.85 -39.70 50.56
CA THR A 265 40.79 -39.48 52.01
C THR A 265 41.59 -38.18 52.30
N HIS A 266 41.26 -37.34 53.28
CA HIS A 266 41.07 -37.66 54.71
C HIS A 266 40.20 -36.61 55.43
N LEU A 267 39.56 -37.04 56.53
CA LEU A 267 39.36 -36.37 57.84
C LEU A 267 38.84 -34.89 57.87
N SER A 268 37.88 -34.50 58.72
CA SER A 268 37.15 -35.23 59.78
C SER A 268 35.93 -34.45 60.29
N SER A 269 34.99 -35.17 60.94
CA SER A 269 34.04 -34.72 62.00
C SER A 269 33.14 -33.48 61.77
N SER A 270 31.83 -33.51 62.04
CA SER A 270 30.98 -34.62 62.50
C SER A 270 29.47 -34.33 62.36
N LEU A 271 28.70 -35.39 62.09
CA LEU A 271 27.24 -35.52 62.23
C LEU A 271 26.82 -35.52 63.73
N PRO A 272 25.51 -35.54 64.12
CA PRO A 272 24.24 -35.69 63.35
C PRO A 272 23.27 -34.48 63.51
N ALA A 273 22.16 -34.29 62.78
CA ALA A 273 21.26 -35.11 61.94
C ALA A 273 20.00 -35.71 62.64
N SER A 274 18.83 -35.39 62.05
CA SER A 274 17.49 -36.02 62.19
C SER A 274 16.68 -35.86 63.49
N ALA A 275 15.52 -35.19 63.39
CA ALA A 275 14.19 -35.77 63.66
C ALA A 275 13.04 -34.77 63.33
N GLN A 276 11.86 -35.27 62.93
CA GLN A 276 10.56 -34.61 63.16
C GLN A 276 9.89 -35.29 64.37
N PRO A 277 9.03 -34.60 65.15
CA PRO A 277 7.58 -34.63 64.83
C PRO A 277 6.77 -33.35 65.22
N ARG A 278 5.51 -33.30 64.79
CA ARG A 278 4.38 -32.52 65.40
C ARG A 278 3.79 -33.32 66.60
N PRO A 279 2.85 -32.84 67.47
CA PRO A 279 1.95 -31.66 67.34
C PRO A 279 1.62 -30.81 68.61
N GLN A 280 0.87 -29.70 68.40
CA GLN A 280 -0.21 -29.10 69.23
C GLN A 280 -0.06 -28.66 70.73
N LEU A 281 -0.44 -27.38 70.99
CA LEU A 281 -1.23 -26.79 72.11
C LEU A 281 -0.81 -27.02 73.61
N THR A 282 -1.03 -26.15 74.62
CA THR A 282 -1.96 -24.99 74.78
C THR A 282 -1.57 -23.99 75.93
N SER A 283 -1.92 -22.70 75.78
CA SER A 283 -2.57 -21.78 76.77
C SER A 283 -1.93 -21.18 78.08
N LEU A 284 -2.19 -19.86 78.26
CA LEU A 284 -2.56 -19.09 79.51
C LEU A 284 -1.46 -18.78 80.58
N LEU A 285 -1.37 -17.64 81.30
CA LEU A 285 -2.05 -16.30 81.42
C LEU A 285 -0.96 -15.23 81.78
N ALA A 286 -0.94 -13.98 81.30
CA ALA A 286 -1.69 -12.75 81.71
C ALA A 286 -1.55 -12.37 83.21
N LEU A 287 -1.51 -11.11 83.68
CA LEU A 287 -1.77 -9.73 83.17
C LEU A 287 -0.57 -8.78 83.52
N GLY A 288 -0.48 -7.46 83.25
CA GLY A 288 -1.28 -6.46 82.50
C GLY A 288 -1.12 -5.01 83.05
N ASP A 289 -1.47 -3.99 82.25
CA ASP A 289 -1.65 -2.52 82.54
C ASP A 289 -0.47 -1.68 83.10
N SER A 290 -0.23 -0.43 82.69
CA SER A 290 -0.86 0.54 81.76
C SER A 290 0.11 1.74 81.58
N SER A 291 -0.07 2.84 80.82
CA SER A 291 -0.79 3.30 79.59
C SER A 291 -0.49 4.84 79.45
N LEU A 292 -0.82 5.67 78.44
CA LEU A 292 -1.62 5.65 77.19
C LEU A 292 -0.90 6.52 76.11
N SER A 293 -1.04 6.25 74.81
CA SER A 293 -1.22 7.25 73.72
C SER A 293 -1.30 6.59 72.32
N SER A 294 -2.45 6.76 71.64
CA SER A 294 -2.77 6.31 70.25
C SER A 294 -2.70 4.79 69.94
N PRO A 295 -3.75 4.18 69.33
CA PRO A 295 -3.82 2.73 69.15
C PRO A 295 -3.59 2.20 67.72
N ASP A 296 -2.99 1.01 67.63
CA ASP A 296 -3.19 0.06 66.52
C ASP A 296 -4.52 -0.69 66.63
N ALA A 297 -5.09 -1.13 65.50
CA ALA A 297 -5.96 -2.31 65.42
C ALA A 297 -6.12 -2.81 63.98
N ALA A 298 -6.02 -4.13 63.77
CA ALA A 298 -6.19 -4.75 62.45
C ALA A 298 -7.62 -5.29 62.21
N SER A 299 -8.00 -5.34 60.93
CA SER A 299 -9.05 -6.18 60.33
C SER A 299 -10.32 -6.49 61.17
N ALA A 300 -11.30 -5.58 61.11
CA ALA A 300 -12.69 -5.92 61.37
C ALA A 300 -13.62 -5.15 60.41
N ARG A 301 -14.30 -5.86 59.49
CA ARG A 301 -15.54 -5.31 58.92
C ARG A 301 -16.59 -5.39 60.03
N LEU A 302 -17.31 -4.30 60.27
CA LEU A 302 -18.35 -4.22 61.30
C LEU A 302 -19.74 -4.62 60.77
N PRO A 303 -20.69 -4.98 61.66
CA PRO A 303 -22.11 -5.13 61.33
C PRO A 303 -22.66 -3.84 60.71
N TRP A 304 -23.72 -3.94 59.91
CA TRP A 304 -24.19 -2.82 59.09
C TRP A 304 -25.72 -2.68 59.04
N HIS A 305 -26.18 -1.45 59.24
CA HIS A 305 -27.57 -1.07 59.04
C HIS A 305 -27.84 -0.87 57.53
N CYS A 306 -28.91 -1.45 57.00
CA CYS A 306 -29.26 -1.21 55.60
C CYS A 306 -30.03 0.11 55.42
N THR A 307 -29.56 0.94 54.48
CA THR A 307 -29.98 2.32 54.20
C THR A 307 -31.43 2.50 53.72
N ALA A 308 -32.16 1.42 53.45
CA ALA A 308 -33.56 1.41 53.02
C ALA A 308 -34.48 0.56 53.91
N CYS A 309 -33.94 0.06 55.03
CA CYS A 309 -34.45 -1.11 55.76
C CYS A 309 -34.30 -0.92 57.28
N ALA A 310 -33.35 -0.06 57.72
CA ALA A 310 -32.87 0.19 59.08
C ALA A 310 -32.31 -1.03 59.85
N MET A 311 -32.72 -2.24 59.48
CA MET A 311 -32.33 -3.50 60.12
C MET A 311 -30.80 -3.71 60.09
N LEU A 312 -30.25 -4.16 61.22
CA LEU A 312 -28.84 -4.44 61.47
C LEU A 312 -28.46 -5.83 60.95
N ASN A 313 -27.50 -5.91 60.05
CA ASN A 313 -27.09 -7.15 59.39
C ASN A 313 -25.65 -7.48 59.76
N GLU A 314 -25.35 -8.77 59.92
CA GLU A 314 -24.03 -9.24 60.34
C GLU A 314 -22.90 -8.86 59.35
N PRO A 315 -21.64 -8.69 59.80
CA PRO A 315 -20.60 -8.02 59.02
C PRO A 315 -20.34 -8.59 57.62
N TRP A 316 -20.42 -9.91 57.50
CA TRP A 316 -20.18 -10.69 56.28
C TRP A 316 -21.37 -10.70 55.29
N THR A 317 -22.51 -10.14 55.65
CA THR A 317 -23.71 -10.12 54.80
C THR A 317 -23.67 -8.96 53.79
N VAL A 318 -24.27 -9.18 52.63
CA VAL A 318 -24.25 -8.23 51.49
C VAL A 318 -25.64 -7.73 51.08
N LEU A 319 -26.73 -8.28 51.64
CA LEU A 319 -28.13 -7.85 51.43
C LEU A 319 -28.82 -7.63 52.78
N CYS A 320 -29.82 -6.72 52.88
CA CYS A 320 -30.61 -6.61 54.12
C CYS A 320 -31.42 -7.88 54.36
N VAL A 321 -31.26 -8.55 55.49
CA VAL A 321 -32.01 -9.81 55.76
C VAL A 321 -33.54 -9.57 55.82
N ALA A 322 -33.98 -8.33 56.08
CA ALA A 322 -35.40 -7.95 56.13
C ALA A 322 -35.97 -7.32 54.84
N CYS A 323 -35.18 -7.04 53.79
CA CYS A 323 -35.72 -6.56 52.50
C CYS A 323 -34.92 -6.95 51.24
N ASN A 324 -33.88 -7.78 51.40
CA ASN A 324 -32.92 -8.26 50.40
C ASN A 324 -32.20 -7.19 49.55
N ARG A 325 -32.28 -5.91 49.91
CA ARG A 325 -31.63 -4.79 49.20
C ARG A 325 -30.11 -4.74 49.52
N PRO A 326 -29.20 -4.62 48.53
CA PRO A 326 -27.75 -4.77 48.79
C PRO A 326 -27.10 -3.68 49.67
N ARG A 327 -25.94 -4.03 50.27
CA ARG A 327 -25.06 -3.13 51.04
C ARG A 327 -24.58 -2.01 50.11
N GLY A 328 -24.89 -0.76 50.47
CA GLY A 328 -24.63 0.43 49.64
C GLY A 328 -25.70 0.73 48.56
N CYS A 329 -26.67 -0.15 48.33
CA CYS A 329 -27.56 -0.07 47.18
C CYS A 329 -28.89 0.62 47.50
N LYS A 330 -29.21 1.70 46.77
CA LYS A 330 -30.57 2.24 46.65
C LYS A 330 -31.39 1.39 45.63
N GLY A 331 -31.51 0.07 45.88
CA GLY A 331 -31.82 -1.02 44.91
C GLY A 331 -33.24 -1.17 44.31
N LEU A 332 -33.64 -2.28 43.67
CA LEU A 332 -33.23 -3.73 43.61
C LEU A 332 -33.19 -4.25 42.13
N GLY A 333 -32.97 -5.52 41.70
CA GLY A 333 -32.85 -6.91 42.22
C GLY A 333 -33.01 -7.92 41.04
N LEU A 334 -33.14 -9.28 41.08
CA LEU A 334 -32.82 -10.42 41.99
C LEU A 334 -33.50 -11.71 41.39
N ARG A 335 -32.99 -12.95 41.23
CA ARG A 335 -31.66 -13.63 41.17
C ARG A 335 -31.83 -15.06 40.52
N SER A 336 -30.74 -15.80 40.23
CA SER A 336 -30.59 -17.02 39.38
C SER A 336 -30.69 -18.43 40.04
N GLU A 337 -30.35 -19.49 39.25
CA GLU A 337 -30.10 -20.94 39.53
C GLU A 337 -31.28 -21.94 39.48
N GLY A 338 -31.10 -23.25 39.16
CA GLY A 338 -29.84 -24.04 39.04
C GLY A 338 -29.93 -25.46 38.35
N PRO A 339 -29.01 -26.44 38.60
CA PRO A 339 -28.52 -27.38 37.55
C PRO A 339 -28.45 -28.91 37.89
N GLN A 340 -28.26 -29.80 36.86
CA GLN A 340 -27.47 -31.08 36.82
C GLN A 340 -27.61 -31.87 35.46
N GLY A 341 -26.71 -32.84 35.17
CA GLY A 341 -26.54 -33.57 33.86
C GLY A 341 -27.06 -35.03 33.83
N PRO A 342 -26.53 -36.02 33.02
CA PRO A 342 -25.16 -36.10 32.43
C PRO A 342 -24.96 -36.76 31.01
N GLY A 343 -23.74 -36.63 30.45
CA GLY A 343 -23.04 -37.68 29.65
C GLY A 343 -23.03 -37.65 28.10
N GLY A 344 -21.87 -37.92 27.47
CA GLY A 344 -21.76 -38.24 26.02
C GLY A 344 -20.44 -37.79 25.31
N LEU A 345 -19.79 -38.70 24.59
CA LEU A 345 -18.45 -38.64 23.95
C LEU A 345 -18.17 -37.58 22.85
N GLU A 346 -16.87 -37.33 22.63
CA GLU A 346 -16.16 -36.68 21.49
C GLU A 346 -16.57 -37.18 20.07
N PRO A 347 -16.22 -36.49 18.94
CA PRO A 347 -15.21 -35.42 18.78
C PRO A 347 -15.65 -34.17 17.96
N GLU A 348 -14.74 -33.18 17.79
CA GLU A 348 -14.28 -32.62 16.48
C GLU A 348 -13.69 -31.19 16.52
N LEU A 349 -12.71 -30.90 15.62
CA LEU A 349 -12.22 -29.55 15.31
C LEU A 349 -13.18 -28.82 14.35
N ALA A 350 -14.20 -28.12 14.90
CA ALA A 350 -15.10 -27.30 14.08
C ALA A 350 -15.62 -26.04 14.80
N ARG A 351 -14.74 -25.09 15.16
CA ARG A 351 -15.14 -23.78 15.76
C ARG A 351 -14.45 -22.56 15.14
N SER A 352 -14.61 -22.43 13.83
CA SER A 352 -14.33 -21.18 13.06
C SER A 352 -15.56 -20.66 12.31
N ARG A 353 -16.77 -21.01 12.76
CA ARG A 353 -18.06 -20.50 12.28
C ARG A 353 -19.06 -20.29 13.42
N TRP A 354 -20.08 -19.47 13.19
CA TRP A 354 -21.27 -19.36 14.04
C TRP A 354 -22.55 -19.15 13.21
N ALA A 355 -23.53 -20.03 13.39
CA ALA A 355 -24.88 -19.81 12.87
C ALA A 355 -25.54 -18.65 13.63
N CYS A 356 -26.10 -17.68 12.90
CA CYS A 356 -26.83 -16.59 13.54
C CYS A 356 -28.14 -17.12 14.16
N GLN A 357 -28.34 -16.93 15.46
CA GLN A 357 -29.54 -17.36 16.21
C GLN A 357 -30.85 -16.66 15.79
N SER A 358 -30.89 -15.97 14.64
CA SER A 358 -32.07 -15.24 14.15
C SER A 358 -32.38 -15.48 12.67
N CYS A 359 -31.38 -15.78 11.84
CA CYS A 359 -31.60 -16.13 10.43
C CYS A 359 -30.92 -17.45 10.03
N THR A 360 -30.32 -18.18 10.99
CA THR A 360 -29.58 -19.45 10.85
C THR A 360 -28.35 -19.44 9.93
N PHE A 361 -28.11 -18.35 9.18
CA PHE A 361 -26.96 -18.22 8.29
C PHE A 361 -25.63 -18.40 9.04
N GLU A 362 -24.74 -19.24 8.49
CA GLU A 362 -23.40 -19.49 9.03
C GLU A 362 -22.45 -18.34 8.68
N ASN A 363 -21.99 -17.65 9.71
CA ASN A 363 -20.99 -16.59 9.60
C ASN A 363 -19.63 -17.17 9.99
N GLU A 364 -18.55 -16.55 9.51
CA GLU A 364 -17.19 -16.95 9.93
C GLU A 364 -16.93 -16.57 11.40
N GLY A 365 -16.04 -17.32 12.04
CA GLY A 365 -15.77 -17.24 13.49
C GLY A 365 -15.17 -15.91 13.96
N THR A 366 -14.75 -15.06 13.02
CA THR A 366 -14.24 -13.68 13.21
C THR A 366 -15.31 -12.60 12.98
N ALA A 367 -16.44 -12.92 12.35
CA ALA A 367 -17.49 -11.95 12.05
C ALA A 367 -18.27 -11.58 13.33
N VAL A 368 -18.23 -10.31 13.74
CA VAL A 368 -18.98 -9.80 14.91
C VAL A 368 -20.46 -9.58 14.63
N LEU A 369 -20.82 -9.24 13.39
CA LEU A 369 -22.18 -9.10 12.89
C LEU A 369 -22.50 -10.23 11.90
N CYS A 370 -23.78 -10.64 11.81
CA CYS A 370 -24.18 -11.60 10.79
C CYS A 370 -24.21 -10.97 9.39
N ALA A 371 -23.61 -11.62 8.40
CA ALA A 371 -23.47 -11.10 7.03
C ALA A 371 -24.79 -10.92 6.25
N ILE A 372 -25.92 -11.43 6.75
CA ILE A 372 -27.25 -11.30 6.09
C ILE A 372 -28.24 -10.43 6.89
N CYS A 373 -28.21 -10.46 8.22
CA CYS A 373 -29.14 -9.72 9.07
C CYS A 373 -28.48 -8.63 9.94
N GLU A 374 -27.16 -8.45 9.84
CA GLU A 374 -26.34 -7.48 10.59
C GLU A 374 -26.45 -7.58 12.11
N ARG A 375 -27.12 -8.62 12.64
CA ARG A 375 -27.33 -8.80 14.07
C ARG A 375 -26.03 -9.24 14.76
N PRO A 376 -25.64 -8.61 15.90
CA PRO A 376 -24.44 -8.99 16.63
C PRO A 376 -24.47 -10.44 17.14
N ARG A 377 -23.29 -11.08 17.13
CA ARG A 377 -23.06 -12.47 17.55
C ARG A 377 -23.55 -12.82 18.96
N LEU A 378 -23.57 -11.83 19.87
CA LEU A 378 -23.88 -11.99 21.29
C LEU A 378 -25.29 -11.49 21.69
N ALA A 379 -26.11 -11.06 20.73
CA ALA A 379 -27.47 -10.59 21.00
C ALA A 379 -28.39 -11.76 21.40
N GLN A 380 -28.80 -11.84 22.67
CA GLN A 380 -29.62 -12.95 23.18
C GLN A 380 -31.04 -12.98 22.56
N PRO A 381 -31.69 -14.17 22.51
CA PRO A 381 -33.07 -14.30 22.04
C PRO A 381 -34.08 -13.70 23.04
N PRO A 382 -35.21 -13.16 22.58
CA PRO A 382 -36.40 -13.04 23.43
C PRO A 382 -36.96 -14.45 23.70
N SER A 383 -37.36 -14.71 24.94
CA SER A 383 -37.95 -16.00 25.35
C SER A 383 -39.29 -16.24 24.64
N LEU A 384 -39.30 -17.13 23.64
CA LEU A 384 -40.51 -17.56 22.94
C LEU A 384 -40.84 -19.01 23.31
N VAL A 385 -42.09 -19.24 23.69
CA VAL A 385 -42.64 -20.57 23.94
C VAL A 385 -42.84 -21.27 22.59
N VAL A 386 -42.48 -22.55 22.54
CA VAL A 386 -42.47 -23.37 21.31
C VAL A 386 -43.86 -23.93 21.02
N ASP A 387 -44.34 -23.75 19.79
CA ASP A 387 -44.86 -24.83 18.92
C ASP A 387 -45.25 -24.27 17.53
N SER A 388 -45.30 -25.01 16.41
CA SER A 388 -44.59 -26.21 15.90
C SER A 388 -45.35 -26.66 14.64
N ARG A 389 -44.64 -27.13 13.58
CA ARG A 389 -45.19 -27.75 12.33
C ARG A 389 -45.90 -26.77 11.36
N ASP A 390 -45.90 -26.98 10.04
CA ASP A 390 -45.15 -27.94 9.21
C ASP A 390 -44.87 -27.40 7.77
N ALA A 391 -44.13 -28.18 6.97
CA ALA A 391 -43.63 -27.79 5.64
C ALA A 391 -44.67 -27.76 4.49
N GLY A 392 -44.35 -27.09 3.37
CA GLY A 392 -44.96 -27.47 2.07
C GLY A 392 -44.89 -26.52 0.85
N ILE A 393 -43.89 -26.73 -0.01
CA ILE A 393 -43.98 -26.66 -1.50
C ILE A 393 -44.09 -25.27 -2.19
N CYS A 394 -43.62 -25.23 -3.44
CA CYS A 394 -43.45 -24.07 -4.32
C CYS A 394 -44.39 -24.14 -5.55
N LEU A 395 -44.82 -23.00 -6.12
CA LEU A 395 -44.94 -22.78 -7.58
C LEU A 395 -45.21 -21.29 -7.95
N GLN A 396 -45.06 -20.98 -9.24
CA GLN A 396 -45.16 -19.67 -9.92
C GLN A 396 -46.50 -19.52 -10.69
N PRO A 397 -46.82 -18.43 -11.44
CA PRO A 397 -46.57 -16.97 -11.26
C PRO A 397 -47.81 -16.07 -11.60
N LEU A 398 -47.62 -14.73 -11.58
CA LEU A 398 -48.24 -13.70 -12.48
C LEU A 398 -49.78 -13.50 -12.56
N GLN A 399 -50.29 -12.34 -12.11
CA GLN A 399 -50.79 -11.23 -13.00
C GLN A 399 -51.30 -9.97 -12.24
N GLN A 400 -51.57 -8.88 -12.99
CA GLN A 400 -51.91 -7.51 -12.51
C GLN A 400 -53.37 -7.35 -11.97
N GLY A 401 -53.69 -6.24 -11.28
CA GLY A 401 -55.10 -6.00 -10.87
C GLY A 401 -55.57 -4.76 -10.05
N ASP A 402 -54.81 -3.65 -9.96
CA ASP A 402 -55.26 -2.25 -9.74
C ASP A 402 -56.26 -1.74 -8.63
N THR A 403 -55.87 -0.58 -8.06
CA THR A 403 -56.63 0.59 -7.49
C THR A 403 -57.57 0.60 -6.24
N LEU A 404 -57.46 1.73 -5.50
CA LEU A 404 -58.43 2.50 -4.64
C LEU A 404 -58.53 2.33 -3.08
N LEU A 405 -57.93 3.31 -2.39
CA LEU A 405 -58.40 4.14 -1.23
C LEU A 405 -59.34 3.56 -0.13
N SER A 406 -58.95 3.70 1.16
CA SER A 406 -59.57 4.63 2.15
C SER A 406 -58.99 4.49 3.58
N SER A 407 -59.30 5.48 4.44
CA SER A 407 -59.24 5.49 5.92
C SER A 407 -57.88 5.39 6.64
N ALA A 408 -57.52 6.45 7.38
CA ALA A 408 -56.38 6.47 8.28
C ALA A 408 -56.75 5.98 9.69
N GLN A 409 -56.38 4.74 10.02
CA GLN A 409 -56.16 4.32 11.39
C GLN A 409 -54.66 4.37 11.70
N THR A 410 -54.27 4.67 12.94
CA THR A 410 -52.88 4.68 13.39
C THR A 410 -52.35 3.24 13.50
N GLN A 411 -52.05 2.65 12.35
CA GLN A 411 -51.74 1.24 12.23
C GLN A 411 -50.37 0.93 12.85
N VAL A 412 -50.41 0.30 14.03
CA VAL A 412 -49.23 -0.21 14.73
C VAL A 412 -48.82 -1.51 14.07
N TRP A 413 -47.54 -1.64 13.70
CA TRP A 413 -47.02 -2.82 12.99
C TRP A 413 -45.72 -3.33 13.60
N TYR A 414 -45.69 -4.63 13.87
CA TYR A 414 -44.51 -5.33 14.38
C TYR A 414 -43.59 -5.69 13.22
N CYS A 415 -42.31 -5.32 13.32
CA CYS A 415 -41.35 -5.60 12.26
C CYS A 415 -41.06 -7.09 12.15
N ILE A 416 -41.29 -7.68 10.98
CA ILE A 416 -41.07 -9.11 10.70
C ILE A 416 -39.60 -9.56 10.88
N HIS A 417 -38.64 -8.63 10.91
CA HIS A 417 -37.21 -8.92 11.07
C HIS A 417 -36.67 -8.79 12.50
N CYS A 418 -37.28 -7.95 13.34
CA CYS A 418 -36.78 -7.65 14.69
C CYS A 418 -37.86 -7.59 15.78
N THR A 419 -39.11 -7.90 15.46
CA THR A 419 -40.31 -7.85 16.33
C THR A 419 -40.66 -6.48 16.92
N PHE A 420 -39.91 -5.42 16.60
CA PHE A 420 -40.14 -4.09 17.17
C PHE A 420 -41.48 -3.47 16.74
N CYS A 421 -42.13 -2.78 17.69
CA CYS A 421 -43.45 -2.18 17.56
C CYS A 421 -43.39 -0.77 16.93
N ASN A 422 -43.65 -0.65 15.63
CA ASN A 422 -43.64 0.64 14.92
C ASN A 422 -45.02 1.29 14.92
N SER A 423 -45.08 2.62 15.04
CA SER A 423 -46.32 3.40 15.05
C SER A 423 -46.31 4.49 13.98
N GLY A 424 -47.01 4.29 12.87
CA GLY A 424 -47.15 5.25 11.78
C GLY A 424 -47.17 4.61 10.39
N PRO A 425 -47.55 5.34 9.33
CA PRO A 425 -47.73 4.82 7.97
C PRO A 425 -46.42 4.53 7.21
N GLY A 426 -45.27 4.55 7.89
CA GLY A 426 -43.96 4.25 7.30
C GLY A 426 -43.67 2.76 7.34
N TRP A 427 -43.28 2.19 6.20
CA TRP A 427 -42.96 0.76 6.02
C TRP A 427 -41.54 0.36 6.46
N VAL A 428 -40.72 1.34 6.86
CA VAL A 428 -39.35 1.16 7.33
C VAL A 428 -39.37 1.07 8.85
N CYS A 429 -38.80 0.01 9.42
CA CYS A 429 -38.80 -0.18 10.87
C CYS A 429 -37.80 0.75 11.55
N VAL A 430 -38.26 1.59 12.49
CA VAL A 430 -37.44 2.58 13.22
C VAL A 430 -36.29 1.94 14.00
N MET A 431 -36.39 0.65 14.34
CA MET A 431 -35.39 -0.09 15.13
C MET A 431 -34.31 -0.79 14.30
N CYS A 432 -34.54 -1.03 13.00
CA CYS A 432 -33.59 -1.77 12.16
C CYS A 432 -33.47 -1.27 10.72
N ASN A 433 -34.14 -0.18 10.36
CA ASN A 433 -34.18 0.49 9.06
C ASN A 433 -34.45 -0.39 7.83
N ARG A 434 -34.96 -1.62 8.02
CA ARG A 434 -35.39 -2.52 6.94
C ARG A 434 -36.86 -2.30 6.61
N THR A 435 -37.17 -2.32 5.31
CA THR A 435 -38.52 -2.08 4.77
C THR A 435 -39.32 -3.38 4.79
N SER A 436 -40.50 -3.37 5.40
CA SER A 436 -41.44 -4.51 5.37
C SER A 436 -42.44 -4.32 4.22
N GLY A 437 -42.55 -5.32 3.33
CA GLY A 437 -43.46 -5.26 2.17
C GLY A 437 -44.93 -5.43 2.56
N PRO A 438 -45.87 -4.95 1.72
CA PRO A 438 -47.30 -5.00 2.01
C PRO A 438 -47.89 -6.41 1.80
N ILE A 439 -48.54 -6.95 2.84
CA ILE A 439 -49.51 -8.04 2.73
C ILE A 439 -50.81 -7.54 3.36
N PRO A 440 -51.92 -7.39 2.60
CA PRO A 440 -53.21 -7.01 3.16
C PRO A 440 -53.78 -8.12 4.06
N VAL A 441 -54.24 -7.77 5.26
CA VAL A 441 -54.98 -8.71 6.11
C VAL A 441 -56.39 -8.88 5.54
N GLN A 442 -56.65 -10.01 4.89
CA GLN A 442 -58.01 -10.35 4.48
C GLN A 442 -58.85 -10.75 5.69
N HIS A 443 -59.92 -10.00 5.96
CA HIS A 443 -60.96 -10.41 6.89
C HIS A 443 -61.66 -11.67 6.35
N ILE A 444 -61.69 -12.74 7.15
CA ILE A 444 -62.52 -13.93 6.87
C ILE A 444 -63.97 -13.64 7.31
N PRO A 445 -64.98 -13.74 6.41
CA PRO A 445 -66.39 -13.60 6.77
C PRO A 445 -66.92 -14.83 7.54
N GLN A 446 -67.97 -14.63 8.32
CA GLN A 446 -68.71 -15.74 8.96
C GLN A 446 -69.54 -16.53 7.93
N PRO A 447 -69.54 -17.88 7.98
CA PRO A 447 -70.60 -18.70 7.40
C PRO A 447 -71.73 -18.93 8.42
N HIS A 448 -72.99 -18.72 8.00
CA HIS A 448 -74.17 -19.04 8.79
C HIS A 448 -74.68 -20.47 8.54
N ALA A 449 -74.99 -21.20 9.62
CA ALA A 449 -76.00 -22.28 9.75
C ALA A 449 -75.93 -23.50 8.77
N SER A 450 -76.18 -24.74 9.20
CA SER A 450 -77.19 -25.18 10.15
C SER A 450 -77.06 -26.68 10.53
N SER A 451 -77.93 -27.12 11.45
CA SER A 451 -78.52 -28.49 11.54
C SER A 451 -77.87 -29.58 12.43
N LEU A 452 -78.53 -29.82 13.58
CA LEU A 452 -78.71 -31.09 14.33
C LEU A 452 -77.45 -31.79 14.94
N GLU A 453 -77.49 -32.42 16.13
CA GLU A 453 -78.60 -32.67 17.08
C GLU A 453 -78.15 -32.85 18.57
N LYS A 454 -79.10 -32.63 19.51
CA LYS A 454 -79.24 -33.16 20.89
C LYS A 454 -78.02 -33.23 21.86
N GLY A 455 -78.09 -32.50 22.99
CA GLY A 455 -77.25 -32.76 24.18
C GLY A 455 -77.25 -31.68 25.30
N LEU A 456 -78.29 -31.61 26.12
CA LEU A 456 -78.36 -30.82 27.38
C LEU A 456 -78.41 -31.78 28.60
N PRO A 457 -78.29 -31.38 29.91
CA PRO A 457 -78.39 -30.01 30.48
C PRO A 457 -77.48 -29.62 31.71
N LYS A 458 -77.08 -28.33 31.79
CA LYS A 458 -77.14 -27.42 32.99
C LYS A 458 -76.40 -27.77 34.33
N PRO A 459 -76.40 -26.90 35.37
CA PRO A 459 -76.17 -25.43 35.40
C PRO A 459 -75.16 -24.97 36.48
N GLY A 460 -74.73 -23.69 36.45
CA GLY A 460 -73.93 -23.08 37.54
C GLY A 460 -73.67 -21.57 37.37
N THR A 461 -74.61 -20.73 37.80
CA THR A 461 -74.54 -19.25 37.85
C THR A 461 -75.09 -18.78 39.22
N PRO A 462 -74.97 -17.50 39.66
CA PRO A 462 -74.46 -16.28 38.97
C PRO A 462 -73.38 -15.49 39.77
N GLY A 463 -72.89 -14.38 39.20
CA GLY A 463 -72.02 -13.42 39.91
C GLY A 463 -71.55 -12.25 39.04
N CYS A 464 -72.39 -11.23 38.85
CA CYS A 464 -72.07 -10.06 38.02
C CYS A 464 -71.51 -8.89 38.85
N LEU A 465 -70.40 -8.29 38.40
CA LEU A 465 -70.14 -6.85 38.54
C LEU A 465 -69.37 -6.35 37.32
N SER A 466 -69.87 -5.30 36.67
CA SER A 466 -69.23 -4.61 35.56
C SER A 466 -68.63 -3.27 36.02
N ALA A 467 -67.35 -3.04 35.77
CA ALA A 467 -66.71 -1.73 35.86
C ALA A 467 -65.56 -1.63 34.84
N PRO A 468 -65.43 -0.54 34.05
CA PRO A 468 -64.45 -0.44 32.98
C PRO A 468 -63.12 0.19 33.44
N LEU A 469 -61.98 -0.40 33.07
CA LEU A 469 -60.66 0.23 33.23
C LEU A 469 -59.71 -0.03 32.04
N SER A 470 -59.47 1.05 31.29
CA SER A 470 -58.16 1.56 30.86
C SER A 470 -57.22 0.70 30.00
N SER A 471 -56.85 1.25 28.84
CA SER A 471 -55.99 0.67 27.80
C SER A 471 -54.47 0.80 28.06
N SER A 472 -53.97 0.53 29.26
CA SER A 472 -52.58 0.86 29.65
C SER A 472 -51.49 -0.14 29.22
N CYS A 473 -51.84 -1.33 28.70
CA CYS A 473 -50.87 -2.40 28.46
C CYS A 473 -49.84 -2.08 27.35
N GLY A 474 -50.19 -1.25 26.36
CA GLY A 474 -49.32 -0.93 25.23
C GLY A 474 -48.12 -0.05 25.60
N ASP A 475 -48.32 0.92 26.50
CA ASP A 475 -47.28 1.91 26.84
C ASP A 475 -46.16 1.34 27.71
N SER A 476 -46.45 0.37 28.59
CA SER A 476 -45.42 -0.25 29.44
C SER A 476 -44.39 -1.06 28.64
N GLU A 477 -44.85 -1.85 27.67
CA GLU A 477 -43.95 -2.61 26.79
C GLU A 477 -43.19 -1.69 25.84
N LYS A 478 -43.84 -0.65 25.30
CA LYS A 478 -43.17 0.40 24.53
C LYS A 478 -42.07 1.09 25.34
N HIS A 479 -42.36 1.53 26.56
CA HIS A 479 -41.38 2.17 27.44
C HIS A 479 -40.21 1.25 27.78
N ARG A 480 -40.46 -0.06 27.95
CA ARG A 480 -39.40 -1.07 28.12
C ARG A 480 -38.52 -1.21 26.87
N GLN A 481 -39.11 -1.23 25.67
CA GLN A 481 -38.38 -1.30 24.40
C GLN A 481 -37.60 -0.02 24.09
N ASP A 482 -38.17 1.15 24.38
CA ASP A 482 -37.51 2.45 24.20
C ASP A 482 -36.34 2.61 25.18
N LYS A 483 -36.50 2.18 26.45
CA LYS A 483 -35.38 2.12 27.41
C LYS A 483 -34.26 1.16 26.96
N MET A 484 -34.60 -0.04 26.49
CA MET A 484 -33.60 -0.97 25.94
C MET A 484 -32.90 -0.41 24.69
N ARG A 485 -33.58 0.43 23.89
CA ARG A 485 -32.94 1.16 22.79
C ARG A 485 -31.94 2.18 23.34
N GLU A 486 -32.31 2.94 24.36
CA GLU A 486 -31.46 3.97 24.97
C GLU A 486 -30.18 3.37 25.59
N GLU A 487 -30.32 2.33 26.42
CA GLU A 487 -29.17 1.60 27.00
C GLU A 487 -28.30 0.93 25.91
N GLY A 488 -28.92 0.36 24.87
CA GLY A 488 -28.20 -0.26 23.75
C GLY A 488 -27.49 0.75 22.84
N LEU A 489 -28.09 1.93 22.60
CA LEU A 489 -27.47 3.02 21.85
C LEU A 489 -26.30 3.61 22.64
N GLN A 490 -26.44 3.79 23.95
CA GLN A 490 -25.34 4.29 24.80
C GLN A 490 -24.15 3.33 24.79
N LEU A 491 -24.38 2.01 24.82
CA LEU A 491 -23.31 1.03 24.66
C LEU A 491 -22.66 1.10 23.26
N VAL A 492 -23.45 1.27 22.19
CA VAL A 492 -22.91 1.44 20.82
C VAL A 492 -22.14 2.75 20.66
N ILE A 493 -22.51 3.82 21.37
CA ILE A 493 -21.74 5.07 21.42
C ILE A 493 -20.40 4.84 22.10
N MET A 494 -20.39 4.25 23.31
CA MET A 494 -19.13 3.95 24.04
C MET A 494 -18.22 2.97 23.28
N ILE A 495 -18.77 2.02 22.52
CA ILE A 495 -17.98 1.12 21.66
C ILE A 495 -17.41 1.89 20.46
N ARG A 496 -18.17 2.75 19.79
CA ARG A 496 -17.67 3.54 18.65
C ARG A 496 -16.63 4.58 19.06
N GLU A 497 -16.81 5.20 20.22
CA GLU A 497 -15.78 6.04 20.85
C GLU A 497 -14.54 5.19 21.13
N GLY A 498 -14.72 3.97 21.67
CA GLY A 498 -13.67 2.97 21.88
C GLY A 498 -12.88 2.64 20.61
N GLU A 499 -13.56 2.22 19.55
CA GLU A 499 -13.00 1.87 18.24
C GLU A 499 -12.29 3.06 17.59
N ALA A 500 -12.83 4.27 17.71
CA ALA A 500 -12.19 5.51 17.24
C ALA A 500 -10.95 5.91 18.06
N ALA A 501 -10.71 5.27 19.21
CA ALA A 501 -9.62 5.56 20.15
C ALA A 501 -8.75 4.32 20.46
N GLY A 502 -8.82 3.27 19.63
CA GLY A 502 -7.95 2.09 19.64
C GLY A 502 -8.37 0.92 20.54
N ALA A 503 -9.46 1.03 21.27
CA ALA A 503 -9.96 -0.06 22.14
C ALA A 503 -10.90 -0.99 21.38
N CYS A 504 -10.72 -2.31 21.49
CA CYS A 504 -11.64 -3.24 20.87
C CYS A 504 -12.99 -3.32 21.63
N PRO A 505 -14.10 -3.75 20.98
CA PRO A 505 -15.41 -3.85 21.63
C PRO A 505 -15.40 -4.75 22.88
N GLU A 506 -14.58 -5.81 22.89
CA GLU A 506 -14.41 -6.70 24.04
C GLU A 506 -13.71 -6.02 25.22
N GLU A 507 -12.79 -5.08 24.96
CA GLU A 507 -12.11 -4.28 25.97
C GLU A 507 -13.05 -3.26 26.60
N VAL A 508 -13.80 -2.52 25.77
CA VAL A 508 -14.85 -1.60 26.22
C VAL A 508 -15.88 -2.36 27.07
N PHE A 509 -16.36 -3.50 26.59
CA PHE A 509 -17.32 -4.33 27.32
C PHE A 509 -16.75 -4.88 28.64
N SER A 510 -15.53 -5.40 28.65
CA SER A 510 -14.90 -5.96 29.86
C SER A 510 -14.63 -4.89 30.91
N ALA A 511 -14.26 -3.67 30.49
CA ALA A 511 -14.11 -2.52 31.38
C ALA A 511 -15.45 -2.13 32.03
N LEU A 512 -16.54 -2.09 31.26
CA LEU A 512 -17.89 -1.82 31.76
C LEU A 512 -18.34 -2.89 32.78
N GLN A 513 -18.14 -4.19 32.47
CA GLN A 513 -18.52 -5.28 33.37
C GLN A 513 -17.71 -5.33 34.67
N TYR A 514 -16.38 -5.10 34.59
CA TYR A 514 -15.51 -5.18 35.76
C TYR A 514 -15.64 -3.97 36.70
N SER A 515 -15.72 -2.75 36.15
CA SER A 515 -15.63 -1.51 36.92
C SER A 515 -16.97 -0.80 37.14
N GLY A 516 -18.00 -1.09 36.32
CA GLY A 516 -19.26 -0.33 36.32
C GLY A 516 -19.12 1.13 35.90
N THR A 517 -17.99 1.51 35.27
CA THR A 517 -17.70 2.88 34.83
C THR A 517 -18.63 3.34 33.70
N GLU A 518 -18.94 4.63 33.65
CA GLU A 518 -19.59 5.27 32.49
C GLU A 518 -18.56 5.79 31.45
N VAL A 519 -17.25 5.68 31.74
CA VAL A 519 -16.15 6.15 30.88
C VAL A 519 -15.10 5.06 30.63
N PRO A 520 -15.46 3.95 29.94
CA PRO A 520 -14.61 2.77 29.78
C PRO A 520 -13.25 3.06 29.15
N LEU A 521 -13.18 3.96 28.16
CA LEU A 521 -11.91 4.36 27.53
C LEU A 521 -10.89 4.96 28.50
N LYS A 522 -11.34 5.81 29.44
CA LYS A 522 -10.46 6.40 30.44
C LYS A 522 -9.96 5.33 31.41
N TRP A 523 -10.86 4.45 31.84
CA TRP A 523 -10.56 3.33 32.72
C TRP A 523 -9.56 2.33 32.08
N LEU A 524 -9.72 2.02 30.80
CA LEU A 524 -8.80 1.16 30.03
C LEU A 524 -7.39 1.75 29.93
N ARG A 525 -7.25 3.08 29.96
CA ARG A 525 -5.97 3.79 29.87
C ARG A 525 -5.29 4.03 31.22
N SER A 526 -6.03 4.05 32.34
CA SER A 526 -5.45 4.28 33.68
C SER A 526 -5.44 3.05 34.59
N GLU A 527 -6.52 2.27 34.65
CA GLU A 527 -6.69 1.22 35.66
C GLU A 527 -6.33 -0.18 35.13
N LEU A 528 -6.58 -0.45 33.84
CA LEU A 528 -6.34 -1.78 33.27
C LEU A 528 -4.91 -2.30 33.49
N PRO A 529 -3.82 -1.50 33.35
CA PRO A 529 -2.46 -2.00 33.60
C PRO A 529 -2.29 -2.65 34.97
N TYR A 530 -2.79 -2.02 36.04
CA TYR A 530 -2.73 -2.53 37.41
C TYR A 530 -3.63 -3.77 37.61
N VAL A 531 -4.76 -3.84 36.91
CA VAL A 531 -5.62 -5.04 36.92
C VAL A 531 -4.92 -6.22 36.25
N LEU A 532 -4.20 -6.00 35.15
CA LEU A 532 -3.44 -7.05 34.47
C LEU A 532 -2.21 -7.49 35.27
N GLU A 533 -1.52 -6.56 35.92
CA GLU A 533 -0.43 -6.86 36.87
C GLU A 533 -0.93 -7.72 38.03
N MET A 534 -2.06 -7.35 38.64
CA MET A 534 -2.74 -8.15 39.67
C MET A 534 -3.16 -9.55 39.15
N VAL A 535 -3.60 -9.68 37.89
CA VAL A 535 -3.87 -10.99 37.28
C VAL A 535 -2.59 -11.81 37.11
N THR A 536 -1.47 -11.21 36.68
CA THR A 536 -0.20 -11.95 36.56
C THR A 536 0.36 -12.38 37.92
N GLU A 537 0.27 -11.53 38.94
CA GLU A 537 0.75 -11.85 40.29
C GLU A 537 -0.11 -12.96 40.92
N LEU A 538 -1.43 -12.81 40.92
CA LEU A 538 -2.34 -13.81 41.47
C LEU A 538 -2.23 -15.15 40.73
N ALA A 539 -2.02 -15.16 39.41
CA ALA A 539 -1.75 -16.38 38.65
C ALA A 539 -0.42 -17.05 39.06
N GLY A 540 0.63 -16.26 39.26
CA GLY A 540 1.93 -16.73 39.78
C GLY A 540 1.85 -17.31 41.20
N GLN A 541 1.10 -16.66 42.09
CA GLN A 541 0.82 -17.16 43.45
C GLN A 541 -0.04 -18.44 43.42
N ARG A 542 -0.93 -18.59 42.45
CA ARG A 542 -1.89 -19.71 42.33
C ARG A 542 -1.26 -21.01 41.84
N ASP A 543 -0.29 -20.95 40.93
CA ASP A 543 0.53 -22.10 40.52
C ASP A 543 1.99 -21.69 40.22
N PRO A 544 2.85 -21.62 41.25
CA PRO A 544 4.26 -21.27 41.10
C PRO A 544 5.06 -22.20 40.16
N GLY A 545 4.52 -23.40 39.85
CA GLY A 545 5.14 -24.35 38.92
C GLY A 545 5.09 -23.94 37.44
N LEU A 546 4.39 -22.84 37.11
CA LEU A 546 4.24 -22.32 35.73
C LEU A 546 5.12 -21.09 35.43
N GLY A 547 5.90 -20.63 36.41
CA GLY A 547 6.79 -19.48 36.30
C GLY A 547 6.06 -18.13 36.19
N ALA A 548 6.77 -17.10 35.73
CA ALA A 548 6.19 -15.79 35.50
C ALA A 548 5.15 -15.80 34.36
N PHE A 549 4.09 -15.04 34.52
CA PHE A 549 3.01 -14.86 33.54
C PHE A 549 3.19 -13.52 32.82
N SER A 550 2.97 -13.49 31.51
CA SER A 550 3.10 -12.25 30.72
C SER A 550 1.83 -11.39 30.78
N CYS A 551 1.96 -10.07 30.67
CA CYS A 551 0.81 -9.15 30.66
C CYS A 551 -0.14 -9.40 29.46
N GLN A 552 0.36 -9.98 28.35
CA GLN A 552 -0.48 -10.41 27.22
C GLN A 552 -1.33 -11.66 27.57
N GLU A 553 -0.81 -12.59 28.37
CA GLU A 553 -1.60 -13.72 28.87
C GLU A 553 -2.66 -13.27 29.86
N ALA A 554 -2.34 -12.34 30.76
CA ALA A 554 -3.32 -11.70 31.62
C ALA A 554 -4.40 -10.94 30.83
N ARG A 555 -4.00 -10.08 29.86
CA ARG A 555 -4.94 -9.32 29.01
C ARG A 555 -5.90 -10.25 28.28
N LYS A 556 -5.37 -11.34 27.70
CA LYS A 556 -6.19 -12.34 27.02
C LYS A 556 -7.14 -13.06 27.98
N ALA A 557 -6.66 -13.55 29.12
CA ALA A 557 -7.50 -14.27 30.08
C ALA A 557 -8.57 -13.36 30.72
N TRP A 558 -8.27 -12.06 30.89
CA TRP A 558 -9.21 -11.05 31.35
C TRP A 558 -10.32 -10.77 30.33
N LEU A 559 -9.98 -10.67 29.04
CA LEU A 559 -10.94 -10.52 27.94
C LEU A 559 -11.79 -11.78 27.69
N ASP A 560 -11.15 -12.95 27.67
CA ASP A 560 -11.81 -14.27 27.56
C ASP A 560 -12.80 -14.52 28.73
N ARG A 561 -12.72 -13.71 29.80
CA ARG A 561 -13.58 -13.75 31.00
C ARG A 561 -14.36 -12.45 31.26
N HIS A 562 -14.51 -11.62 30.24
CA HIS A 562 -15.33 -10.40 30.25
C HIS A 562 -15.04 -9.46 31.43
N GLY A 563 -13.78 -9.41 31.84
CA GLY A 563 -13.27 -8.59 32.93
C GLY A 563 -13.31 -9.22 34.33
N ASN A 564 -13.91 -10.39 34.53
CA ASN A 564 -13.98 -11.03 35.86
C ASN A 564 -12.60 -11.49 36.35
N LEU A 565 -12.07 -10.84 37.40
CA LEU A 565 -10.72 -11.06 37.94
C LEU A 565 -10.44 -12.51 38.36
N ASP A 566 -11.32 -13.12 39.17
CA ASP A 566 -11.10 -14.45 39.72
C ASP A 566 -11.13 -15.52 38.61
N GLU A 567 -12.05 -15.38 37.65
CA GLU A 567 -12.11 -16.24 36.47
C GLU A 567 -10.92 -16.02 35.53
N ALA A 568 -10.45 -14.78 35.38
CA ALA A 568 -9.29 -14.43 34.56
C ALA A 568 -8.00 -15.05 35.11
N VAL A 569 -7.77 -14.99 36.43
CA VAL A 569 -6.63 -15.67 37.08
C VAL A 569 -6.70 -17.18 36.83
N GLU A 570 -7.86 -17.79 37.06
CA GLU A 570 -8.06 -19.23 36.85
C GLU A 570 -7.93 -19.65 35.38
N GLU A 571 -8.37 -18.84 34.41
CA GLU A 571 -8.12 -19.11 32.98
C GLU A 571 -6.67 -18.84 32.58
N CYS A 572 -6.00 -17.83 33.13
CA CYS A 572 -4.59 -17.56 32.86
C CYS A 572 -3.71 -18.77 33.25
N VAL A 573 -3.89 -19.28 34.48
CA VAL A 573 -3.25 -20.52 34.97
C VAL A 573 -3.60 -21.72 34.10
N ARG A 574 -4.88 -21.91 33.75
CA ARG A 574 -5.37 -23.04 32.93
C ARG A 574 -4.84 -23.00 31.50
N ALA A 575 -4.75 -21.83 30.88
CA ALA A 575 -4.18 -21.63 29.55
C ALA A 575 -2.66 -21.87 29.59
N ARG A 576 -1.94 -21.26 30.52
CA ARG A 576 -0.50 -21.46 30.73
C ARG A 576 -0.15 -22.93 30.93
N ARG A 577 -0.88 -23.65 31.80
CA ARG A 577 -0.68 -25.09 32.03
C ARG A 577 -0.87 -25.92 30.76
N ARG A 578 -1.87 -25.61 29.92
CA ARG A 578 -2.07 -26.26 28.61
C ARG A 578 -0.89 -26.02 27.66
N LYS A 579 -0.43 -24.77 27.51
CA LYS A 579 0.73 -24.41 26.67
C LYS A 579 2.02 -25.12 27.10
N VAL A 580 2.27 -25.21 28.41
CA VAL A 580 3.43 -25.91 28.97
C VAL A 580 3.33 -27.41 28.76
N GLN A 581 2.14 -28.00 28.83
CA GLN A 581 1.91 -29.41 28.50
C GLN A 581 2.10 -29.69 27.00
N GLU A 582 1.68 -28.76 26.13
CA GLU A 582 1.88 -28.83 24.69
C GLU A 582 3.37 -28.82 24.32
N LEU A 583 4.15 -27.83 24.78
CA LEU A 583 5.61 -27.81 24.59
C LEU A 583 6.30 -29.05 25.18
N ARG A 584 5.87 -29.52 26.36
CA ARG A 584 6.39 -30.76 26.96
C ARG A 584 6.12 -31.99 26.09
N SER A 585 4.96 -32.07 25.43
CA SER A 585 4.64 -33.15 24.48
C SER A 585 5.52 -33.13 23.22
N LEU A 586 6.00 -31.94 22.83
CA LEU A 586 6.99 -31.72 21.77
C LEU A 586 8.45 -31.89 22.25
N GLY A 587 8.64 -32.37 23.50
CA GLY A 587 9.95 -32.61 24.09
C GLY A 587 10.67 -31.35 24.57
N PHE A 588 9.93 -30.32 24.99
CA PHE A 588 10.47 -29.11 25.63
C PHE A 588 9.73 -28.84 26.94
N GLY A 589 10.20 -29.44 28.03
CA GLY A 589 9.70 -29.21 29.39
C GLY A 589 10.23 -27.92 30.03
N PRO A 590 9.89 -27.68 31.31
CA PRO A 590 10.37 -26.53 32.07
C PRO A 590 11.90 -26.48 32.21
N GLU A 591 12.54 -27.65 32.32
CA GLU A 591 14.00 -27.79 32.45
C GLU A 591 14.73 -27.30 31.19
N GLU A 592 14.10 -27.42 30.02
CA GLU A 592 14.63 -26.90 28.75
C GLU A 592 14.21 -25.46 28.44
N GLY A 593 13.77 -24.70 29.45
CA GLY A 593 13.51 -23.25 29.33
C GLY A 593 12.11 -22.87 28.82
N SER A 594 11.18 -23.83 28.68
CA SER A 594 9.87 -23.57 28.06
C SER A 594 9.04 -22.48 28.76
N LEU A 595 9.19 -22.32 30.08
CA LEU A 595 8.52 -21.27 30.85
C LEU A 595 9.05 -19.87 30.49
N GLN A 596 10.36 -19.74 30.31
CA GLN A 596 11.00 -18.48 29.96
C GLN A 596 10.64 -18.07 28.52
N ALA A 597 10.71 -19.00 27.56
CA ALA A 597 10.34 -18.74 26.18
C ALA A 597 8.84 -18.37 26.04
N LEU A 598 7.94 -19.03 26.78
CA LEU A 598 6.53 -18.64 26.83
C LEU A 598 6.32 -17.29 27.54
N PHE A 599 7.15 -16.87 28.50
CA PHE A 599 7.05 -15.54 29.11
C PHE A 599 7.50 -14.45 28.12
N GLN A 600 8.67 -14.62 27.50
CA GLN A 600 9.27 -13.67 26.55
C GLN A 600 8.44 -13.46 25.27
N HIS A 601 7.60 -14.44 24.90
CA HIS A 601 6.76 -14.35 23.70
C HIS A 601 5.25 -14.20 24.00
N GLY A 602 4.87 -13.61 25.15
CA GLY A 602 3.46 -13.29 25.43
C GLY A 602 2.56 -14.53 25.53
N GLY A 603 3.15 -15.69 25.80
CA GLY A 603 2.48 -16.98 25.78
C GLY A 603 2.18 -17.53 24.38
N ASP A 604 2.83 -17.07 23.32
CA ASP A 604 2.78 -17.66 21.98
C ASP A 604 3.59 -18.98 21.95
N VAL A 605 2.89 -20.10 21.78
CA VAL A 605 3.48 -21.44 21.74
C VAL A 605 4.35 -21.65 20.51
N ALA A 606 4.00 -21.08 19.36
CA ALA A 606 4.74 -21.27 18.11
C ALA A 606 6.06 -20.48 18.12
N ARG A 607 6.04 -19.23 18.64
CA ARG A 607 7.26 -18.44 18.87
C ARG A 607 8.17 -19.11 19.91
N ALA A 608 7.62 -19.50 21.05
CA ALA A 608 8.37 -20.23 22.08
C ALA A 608 8.99 -21.53 21.54
N LEU A 609 8.22 -22.35 20.81
CA LEU A 609 8.71 -23.57 20.19
C LEU A 609 9.85 -23.29 19.19
N THR A 610 9.73 -22.24 18.38
CA THR A 610 10.76 -21.83 17.40
C THR A 610 12.06 -21.46 18.11
N GLU A 611 11.98 -20.69 19.19
CA GLU A 611 13.14 -20.29 19.98
C GLU A 611 13.81 -21.48 20.68
N LEU A 612 13.02 -22.35 21.31
CA LEU A 612 13.52 -23.55 21.98
C LEU A 612 14.16 -24.53 20.98
N GLN A 613 13.61 -24.65 19.77
CA GLN A 613 14.22 -25.40 18.66
C GLN A 613 15.54 -24.77 18.19
N ARG A 614 15.60 -23.43 18.07
CA ARG A 614 16.83 -22.69 17.73
C ARG A 614 17.93 -22.95 18.76
N GLN A 615 17.64 -22.77 20.04
CA GLN A 615 18.59 -23.02 21.14
C GLN A 615 19.08 -24.47 21.17
N ARG A 616 18.20 -25.45 20.93
CA ARG A 616 18.56 -26.88 20.85
C ARG A 616 19.39 -27.22 19.61
N LEU A 617 19.27 -26.47 18.52
CA LEU A 617 20.06 -26.62 17.30
C LEU A 617 21.37 -25.82 17.31
N GLU A 618 21.54 -24.85 18.22
CA GLU A 618 22.68 -23.94 18.24
C GLU A 618 24.06 -24.66 18.27
N PRO A 619 24.28 -25.71 19.08
CA PRO A 619 25.56 -26.43 19.07
C PRO A 619 25.81 -27.18 17.76
N PHE A 620 24.77 -27.51 17.00
CA PHE A 620 24.90 -28.10 15.65
C PHE A 620 25.13 -27.02 14.58
N ARG A 621 24.55 -25.82 14.76
CA ARG A 621 24.81 -24.65 13.91
C ARG A 621 26.25 -24.18 14.02
N GLN A 622 26.79 -24.06 15.23
CA GLN A 622 28.20 -23.69 15.47
C GLN A 622 29.15 -24.65 14.74
N ARG A 623 29.05 -25.97 14.98
CA ARG A 623 29.86 -26.99 14.30
C ARG A 623 29.74 -26.99 12.77
N LEU A 624 28.60 -26.57 12.22
CA LEU A 624 28.41 -26.41 10.77
C LEU A 624 29.24 -25.26 10.20
N TRP A 625 29.39 -24.16 10.94
CA TRP A 625 30.20 -23.01 10.54
C TRP A 625 31.69 -23.17 10.88
N ASP A 626 32.02 -23.86 11.98
CA ASP A 626 33.41 -24.24 12.35
C ASP A 626 34.09 -25.11 11.27
N SER A 627 33.31 -25.76 10.41
CA SER A 627 33.79 -26.65 9.34
C SER A 627 34.32 -25.91 8.09
N GLY A 628 34.16 -24.58 8.02
CA GLY A 628 34.47 -23.79 6.81
C GLY A 628 33.41 -23.90 5.71
N PRO A 629 33.59 -23.19 4.58
CA PRO A 629 32.59 -23.12 3.51
C PRO A 629 32.55 -24.40 2.68
N GLU A 630 31.68 -25.34 3.07
CA GLU A 630 31.36 -26.52 2.25
C GLU A 630 30.73 -26.14 0.90
N PRO A 631 31.00 -26.91 -0.18
CA PRO A 631 30.27 -26.78 -1.44
C PRO A 631 28.78 -27.11 -1.25
N THR A 632 27.94 -26.67 -2.19
CA THR A 632 26.48 -26.86 -2.13
C THR A 632 26.11 -28.33 -1.91
N PRO A 633 25.48 -28.70 -0.77
CA PRO A 633 25.31 -30.10 -0.42
C PRO A 633 24.32 -30.81 -1.36
N SER A 634 24.59 -32.08 -1.68
CA SER A 634 23.65 -32.92 -2.43
C SER A 634 22.41 -33.21 -1.60
N TRP A 635 21.25 -32.80 -2.12
CA TRP A 635 19.95 -32.99 -1.47
C TRP A 635 19.40 -34.41 -1.63
N ASP A 636 20.07 -35.25 -2.42
CA ASP A 636 19.73 -36.66 -2.68
C ASP A 636 20.44 -37.63 -1.71
N GLY A 637 21.14 -37.08 -0.70
CA GLY A 637 21.87 -37.85 0.30
C GLY A 637 20.99 -38.83 1.11
N PRO A 638 21.52 -39.99 1.51
CA PRO A 638 20.74 -41.05 2.14
C PRO A 638 20.24 -40.69 3.55
N ASP A 639 20.98 -39.85 4.30
CA ASP A 639 20.51 -39.35 5.60
C ASP A 639 19.62 -38.10 5.43
N LYS A 640 18.35 -38.36 5.12
CA LYS A 640 17.31 -37.32 5.05
C LYS A 640 17.17 -36.54 6.37
N GLN A 641 17.46 -37.16 7.52
CA GLN A 641 17.33 -36.52 8.84
C GLN A 641 18.46 -35.50 9.08
N SER A 642 19.67 -35.76 8.59
CA SER A 642 20.76 -34.77 8.55
C SER A 642 20.44 -33.60 7.62
N LEU A 643 19.90 -33.89 6.41
CA LEU A 643 19.51 -32.86 5.45
C LEU A 643 18.39 -31.95 5.99
N VAL A 644 17.35 -32.51 6.63
CA VAL A 644 16.29 -31.71 7.28
C VAL A 644 16.83 -30.83 8.41
N ARG A 645 17.75 -31.32 9.23
CA ARG A 645 18.43 -30.49 10.26
C ARG A 645 19.24 -29.36 9.64
N ARG A 646 19.96 -29.61 8.53
CA ARG A 646 20.70 -28.57 7.80
C ARG A 646 19.73 -27.52 7.22
N LEU A 647 18.59 -27.93 6.65
CA LEU A 647 17.58 -26.99 6.15
C LEU A 647 16.99 -26.10 7.26
N LEU A 648 16.67 -26.66 8.43
CA LEU A 648 16.21 -25.90 9.60
C LEU A 648 17.26 -24.91 10.09
N ALA A 649 18.49 -25.39 10.33
CA ALA A 649 19.56 -24.61 10.95
C ALA A 649 20.12 -23.50 10.04
N VAL A 650 20.05 -23.65 8.72
CA VAL A 650 20.57 -22.67 7.74
C VAL A 650 19.48 -21.70 7.24
N TYR A 651 18.24 -22.17 7.02
CA TYR A 651 17.19 -21.37 6.35
C TYR A 651 16.03 -20.94 7.26
N ALA A 652 16.10 -21.22 8.57
CA ALA A 652 15.12 -20.80 9.57
C ALA A 652 13.66 -21.16 9.20
N LEU A 653 13.44 -22.38 8.70
CA LEU A 653 12.12 -22.84 8.29
C LEU A 653 11.17 -23.01 9.50
N PRO A 654 9.86 -22.68 9.39
CA PRO A 654 8.96 -22.58 10.56
C PRO A 654 8.70 -23.87 11.35
N SER A 655 9.00 -25.05 10.80
CA SER A 655 8.88 -26.32 11.51
C SER A 655 9.61 -27.46 10.79
N TRP A 656 9.84 -28.56 11.51
CA TRP A 656 10.38 -29.80 10.95
C TRP A 656 9.62 -30.28 9.70
N GLY A 657 8.28 -30.24 9.74
CA GLY A 657 7.44 -30.61 8.60
C GLY A 657 7.59 -29.69 7.39
N ARG A 658 7.86 -28.40 7.59
CA ARG A 658 8.23 -27.48 6.48
C ARG A 658 9.59 -27.86 5.90
N ALA A 659 10.58 -28.24 6.72
CA ALA A 659 11.88 -28.68 6.23
C ALA A 659 11.84 -30.05 5.50
N GLU A 660 10.97 -30.97 5.92
CA GLU A 660 10.68 -32.21 5.16
C GLU A 660 9.93 -31.93 3.85
N LEU A 661 9.01 -30.97 3.83
CA LEU A 661 8.33 -30.52 2.61
C LEU A 661 9.32 -29.88 1.62
N ALA A 662 10.22 -29.02 2.10
CA ALA A 662 11.29 -28.45 1.29
C ALA A 662 12.22 -29.55 0.73
N LEU A 663 12.74 -30.46 1.56
CA LEU A 663 13.60 -31.56 1.10
C LEU A 663 12.89 -32.44 0.06
N SER A 664 11.62 -32.77 0.29
CA SER A 664 10.85 -33.60 -0.64
C SER A 664 10.46 -32.88 -1.94
N LEU A 665 10.51 -31.55 -2.02
CA LEU A 665 10.42 -30.78 -3.28
C LEU A 665 11.78 -30.71 -3.99
N LEU A 666 12.89 -30.59 -3.24
CA LEU A 666 14.26 -30.59 -3.76
C LEU A 666 14.69 -31.95 -4.37
N GLN A 667 14.03 -33.03 -3.93
CA GLN A 667 14.21 -34.41 -4.42
C GLN A 667 13.22 -34.79 -5.55
N GLU A 668 12.43 -33.86 -6.10
CA GLU A 668 11.56 -34.16 -7.25
C GLU A 668 12.34 -34.29 -8.56
N THR A 669 11.89 -35.20 -9.44
CA THR A 669 12.45 -35.39 -10.78
C THR A 669 11.36 -35.23 -11.85
N PRO A 670 11.57 -34.42 -12.91
CA PRO A 670 12.70 -33.50 -13.10
C PRO A 670 12.67 -32.35 -12.07
N ARG A 671 13.86 -31.91 -11.64
CA ARG A 671 14.01 -30.79 -10.70
C ARG A 671 14.10 -29.48 -11.49
N ASN A 672 13.01 -28.71 -11.49
CA ASN A 672 12.92 -27.45 -12.23
C ASN A 672 13.16 -26.21 -11.36
N TYR A 673 13.56 -26.38 -10.10
CA TYR A 673 13.54 -25.32 -9.06
C TYR A 673 14.86 -25.22 -8.28
N GLU A 674 15.29 -24.00 -7.99
CA GLU A 674 16.46 -23.73 -7.14
C GLU A 674 16.11 -23.84 -5.64
N LEU A 675 17.14 -23.90 -4.80
CA LEU A 675 16.98 -24.02 -3.35
C LEU A 675 16.28 -22.81 -2.73
N GLY A 676 16.65 -21.58 -3.14
CA GLY A 676 16.04 -20.35 -2.64
C GLY A 676 14.53 -20.29 -2.91
N ASP A 677 14.12 -20.61 -4.14
CA ASP A 677 12.72 -20.62 -4.57
C ASP A 677 11.86 -21.57 -3.72
N VAL A 678 12.36 -22.81 -3.51
CA VAL A 678 11.67 -23.81 -2.68
C VAL A 678 11.60 -23.37 -1.22
N ILE A 679 12.69 -22.84 -0.66
CA ILE A 679 12.72 -22.34 0.73
C ILE A 679 11.69 -21.22 0.92
N GLU A 680 11.65 -20.23 0.04
CA GLU A 680 10.79 -19.07 0.20
C GLU A 680 9.30 -19.42 0.01
N ALA A 681 8.99 -20.28 -0.96
CA ALA A 681 7.64 -20.82 -1.13
C ALA A 681 7.18 -21.60 0.12
N VAL A 682 8.04 -22.48 0.66
CA VAL A 682 7.72 -23.36 1.80
C VAL A 682 7.68 -22.64 3.15
N LYS A 683 8.27 -21.44 3.31
CA LYS A 683 7.96 -20.56 4.45
C LYS A 683 6.48 -20.16 4.45
N HIS A 684 5.94 -19.80 3.30
CA HIS A 684 4.60 -19.22 3.18
C HIS A 684 3.47 -20.26 3.10
N SER A 685 3.68 -21.42 2.47
CA SER A 685 2.62 -22.45 2.35
C SER A 685 3.09 -23.87 2.72
N GLN A 686 2.11 -24.70 3.08
CA GLN A 686 2.27 -26.13 3.36
C GLN A 686 1.53 -27.05 2.37
N ASP A 687 0.73 -26.49 1.45
CA ASP A 687 0.09 -27.29 0.40
C ASP A 687 1.08 -27.54 -0.74
N ARG A 688 1.50 -28.80 -0.90
CA ARG A 688 2.38 -29.25 -1.98
C ARG A 688 1.81 -28.93 -3.37
N ALA A 689 0.49 -29.02 -3.57
CA ALA A 689 -0.14 -28.79 -4.87
C ALA A 689 -0.20 -27.28 -5.22
N PHE A 690 -0.37 -26.41 -4.23
CA PHE A 690 -0.15 -24.97 -4.38
C PHE A 690 1.32 -24.64 -4.66
N LEU A 691 2.25 -25.18 -3.86
CA LEU A 691 3.69 -24.91 -4.00
C LEU A 691 4.23 -25.29 -5.39
N ARG A 692 3.85 -26.45 -5.94
CA ARG A 692 4.27 -26.85 -7.28
C ARG A 692 3.74 -25.95 -8.39
N ARG A 693 2.54 -25.35 -8.23
CA ARG A 693 2.01 -24.33 -9.15
C ARG A 693 2.78 -23.02 -9.03
N LEU A 694 3.05 -22.56 -7.81
CA LEU A 694 3.84 -21.34 -7.54
C LEU A 694 5.28 -21.45 -8.07
N LEU A 695 5.88 -22.63 -8.03
CA LEU A 695 7.24 -22.91 -8.52
C LEU A 695 7.30 -23.18 -10.03
N ALA A 696 6.18 -23.52 -10.68
CA ALA A 696 6.08 -23.78 -12.12
C ALA A 696 4.98 -22.93 -12.79
N GLN A 697 5.16 -21.61 -12.76
CA GLN A 697 4.30 -20.64 -13.41
C GLN A 697 4.80 -20.39 -14.85
N GLU A 698 3.93 -20.36 -15.85
CA GLU A 698 4.33 -20.12 -17.25
C GLU A 698 4.32 -18.63 -17.62
N CYS A 699 5.34 -18.20 -18.37
CA CYS A 699 5.38 -16.86 -18.95
C CYS A 699 4.28 -16.67 -20.01
N ALA A 700 3.37 -15.73 -19.79
CA ALA A 700 2.25 -15.42 -20.69
C ALA A 700 2.63 -14.87 -22.08
N VAL A 701 3.93 -14.76 -22.39
CA VAL A 701 4.46 -14.30 -23.69
C VAL A 701 5.24 -15.41 -24.42
N CYS A 702 6.04 -16.21 -23.71
CA CYS A 702 6.94 -17.20 -24.32
C CYS A 702 6.77 -18.64 -23.82
N GLY A 703 5.85 -18.89 -22.88
CA GLY A 703 5.62 -20.21 -22.30
C GLY A 703 6.72 -20.73 -21.36
N TRP A 704 7.82 -20.00 -21.17
CA TRP A 704 8.90 -20.43 -20.28
C TRP A 704 8.40 -20.56 -18.83
N THR A 705 8.49 -21.76 -18.28
CA THR A 705 8.14 -22.11 -16.91
C THR A 705 9.20 -21.60 -15.92
N LEU A 706 8.78 -20.79 -14.95
CA LEU A 706 9.61 -20.21 -13.90
C LEU A 706 8.88 -20.21 -12.54
N PRO A 707 9.60 -20.14 -11.41
CA PRO A 707 9.01 -19.78 -10.13
C PRO A 707 8.41 -18.37 -10.16
N HIS A 708 7.21 -18.20 -9.62
CA HIS A 708 6.48 -16.93 -9.61
C HIS A 708 7.28 -15.77 -9.01
N ASN A 709 8.11 -16.03 -8.00
CA ASN A 709 8.99 -15.04 -7.36
C ASN A 709 10.16 -14.55 -8.26
N ARG A 710 10.32 -15.13 -9.46
CA ARG A 710 11.31 -14.73 -10.48
C ARG A 710 10.66 -14.18 -11.75
N MET A 711 9.36 -13.89 -11.69
CA MET A 711 8.56 -13.33 -12.78
C MET A 711 8.03 -11.95 -12.42
N GLN A 712 7.84 -11.09 -13.42
CA GLN A 712 7.14 -9.82 -13.25
C GLN A 712 5.64 -10.03 -13.45
N ALA A 713 4.85 -9.79 -12.40
CA ALA A 713 3.39 -9.75 -12.46
C ALA A 713 2.93 -8.31 -12.68
N LEU A 714 2.30 -8.00 -13.81
CA LEU A 714 1.86 -6.63 -14.13
C LEU A 714 0.63 -6.24 -13.29
N THR A 715 0.76 -5.27 -12.39
CA THR A 715 -0.29 -4.85 -11.42
C THR A 715 -1.60 -4.36 -12.06
N SER A 716 -1.59 -4.06 -13.36
CA SER A 716 -2.78 -3.63 -14.12
C SER A 716 -3.64 -4.77 -14.68
N CYS A 717 -3.11 -6.00 -14.73
CA CYS A 717 -3.73 -7.12 -15.46
C CYS A 717 -3.30 -8.52 -15.00
N GLU A 718 -2.51 -8.62 -13.92
CA GLU A 718 -2.09 -9.85 -13.24
C GLU A 718 -1.33 -10.87 -14.12
N CYS A 719 -0.94 -10.47 -15.34
CA CYS A 719 -0.21 -11.31 -16.28
C CYS A 719 1.24 -11.54 -15.79
N THR A 720 1.62 -12.80 -15.58
CA THR A 720 2.98 -13.22 -15.19
C THR A 720 3.89 -13.35 -16.41
N ILE A 721 4.96 -12.56 -16.45
CA ILE A 721 5.90 -12.45 -17.58
C ILE A 721 7.33 -12.69 -17.08
N CYS A 722 8.16 -13.43 -17.82
CA CYS A 722 9.57 -13.60 -17.45
C CYS A 722 10.36 -12.28 -17.60
N PRO A 723 11.46 -12.09 -16.85
CA PRO A 723 12.21 -10.83 -16.84
C PRO A 723 12.66 -10.37 -18.23
N ASP A 724 13.02 -11.31 -19.12
CA ASP A 724 13.55 -10.98 -20.45
C ASP A 724 12.46 -10.54 -21.43
N CYS A 725 11.30 -11.21 -21.47
CA CYS A 725 10.16 -10.73 -22.28
C CYS A 725 9.64 -9.38 -21.77
N PHE A 726 9.67 -9.15 -20.45
CA PHE A 726 9.33 -7.86 -19.85
C PHE A 726 10.32 -6.77 -20.30
N ARG A 727 11.62 -6.95 -20.02
CA ARG A 727 12.71 -6.04 -20.39
C ARG A 727 12.74 -5.74 -21.89
N GLN A 728 12.65 -6.76 -22.74
CA GLN A 728 12.72 -6.63 -24.19
C GLN A 728 11.54 -5.82 -24.74
N HIS A 729 10.30 -6.16 -24.35
CA HIS A 729 9.10 -5.46 -24.81
C HIS A 729 9.12 -3.98 -24.43
N PHE A 730 9.38 -3.66 -23.16
CA PHE A 730 9.39 -2.27 -22.72
C PHE A 730 10.59 -1.48 -23.27
N THR A 731 11.76 -2.10 -23.46
CA THR A 731 12.90 -1.46 -24.15
C THR A 731 12.55 -1.09 -25.59
N ILE A 732 11.91 -1.99 -26.34
CA ILE A 732 11.45 -1.75 -27.71
C ILE A 732 10.37 -0.67 -27.73
N ALA A 733 9.38 -0.75 -26.84
CA ALA A 733 8.32 0.27 -26.73
C ALA A 733 8.89 1.67 -26.41
N LEU A 734 9.98 1.74 -25.65
CA LEU A 734 10.68 2.99 -25.34
C LEU A 734 11.54 3.51 -26.49
N LYS A 735 12.32 2.65 -27.16
CA LYS A 735 13.22 3.09 -28.23
C LYS A 735 12.49 3.40 -29.54
N GLU A 736 11.54 2.55 -29.93
CA GLU A 736 10.91 2.56 -31.26
C GLU A 736 9.47 3.10 -31.25
N LYS A 737 8.81 3.15 -30.10
CA LYS A 737 7.37 3.48 -30.00
C LYS A 737 7.09 4.71 -29.11
N HIS A 738 5.82 5.04 -28.99
CA HIS A 738 5.32 6.10 -28.11
C HIS A 738 4.98 5.51 -26.73
N ILE A 739 5.01 6.33 -25.68
CA ILE A 739 4.79 5.88 -24.30
C ILE A 739 3.44 5.15 -24.10
N THR A 740 2.41 5.44 -24.91
CA THR A 740 1.13 4.70 -24.92
C THR A 740 1.21 3.23 -25.30
N ASP A 741 2.31 2.76 -25.90
CA ASP A 741 2.47 1.35 -26.31
C ASP A 741 3.14 0.52 -25.21
N MET A 742 3.45 1.12 -24.07
CA MET A 742 3.92 0.44 -22.87
C MET A 742 2.77 -0.24 -22.12
N VAL A 743 1.95 -0.99 -22.84
CA VAL A 743 0.90 -1.88 -22.31
C VAL A 743 1.43 -3.29 -22.10
N CYS A 744 0.67 -4.16 -21.43
CA CYS A 744 1.03 -5.57 -21.26
C CYS A 744 1.24 -6.28 -22.62
N PRO A 745 2.40 -6.95 -22.85
CA PRO A 745 2.65 -7.67 -24.11
C PRO A 745 1.75 -8.88 -24.33
N ALA A 746 1.21 -9.49 -23.26
CA ALA A 746 0.37 -10.68 -23.35
C ALA A 746 -1.11 -10.36 -23.66
N CYS A 747 -1.65 -9.27 -23.10
CA CYS A 747 -3.09 -8.97 -23.18
C CYS A 747 -3.46 -7.55 -23.67
N GLY A 748 -2.47 -6.69 -23.95
CA GLY A 748 -2.68 -5.34 -24.49
C GLY A 748 -3.30 -4.32 -23.53
N ARG A 749 -3.41 -4.63 -22.24
CA ARG A 749 -4.02 -3.77 -21.20
C ARG A 749 -2.97 -2.99 -20.39
N PRO A 750 -3.32 -1.84 -19.77
CA PRO A 750 -4.58 -1.10 -19.89
C PRO A 750 -4.68 -0.29 -21.19
N ASP A 751 -5.84 0.29 -21.49
CA ASP A 751 -5.97 1.22 -22.63
C ASP A 751 -5.41 2.60 -22.25
N LEU A 752 -4.25 2.94 -22.80
CA LEU A 752 -3.53 4.20 -22.54
C LEU A 752 -3.94 5.36 -23.47
N THR A 753 -5.09 5.25 -24.15
CA THR A 753 -5.68 6.37 -24.91
C THR A 753 -6.45 7.36 -24.03
N ASP A 754 -6.89 6.95 -22.84
CA ASP A 754 -7.44 7.83 -21.81
C ASP A 754 -6.33 8.38 -20.89
N ASP A 755 -6.27 9.69 -20.71
CA ASP A 755 -5.29 10.38 -19.87
C ASP A 755 -5.55 10.18 -18.35
N THR A 756 -6.74 9.72 -17.94
CA THR A 756 -7.12 9.53 -16.53
C THR A 756 -6.47 8.31 -15.87
N GLN A 757 -6.47 7.16 -16.55
CA GLN A 757 -5.84 5.92 -16.08
C GLN A 757 -4.31 5.93 -16.22
N LEU A 758 -3.80 6.86 -17.02
CA LEU A 758 -2.41 6.87 -17.48
C LEU A 758 -1.38 7.15 -16.38
N LEU A 759 -1.64 8.16 -15.54
CA LEU A 759 -0.72 8.53 -14.45
C LEU A 759 -0.67 7.45 -13.34
N PRO A 760 -1.80 6.90 -12.84
CA PRO A 760 -1.79 5.77 -11.91
C PRO A 760 -1.10 4.52 -12.47
N TYR A 761 -1.27 4.23 -13.77
CA TYR A 761 -0.58 3.13 -14.40
C TYR A 761 0.93 3.33 -14.42
N PHE A 762 1.41 4.49 -14.87
CA PHE A 762 2.85 4.74 -14.95
C PHE A 762 3.55 4.89 -13.60
N SER A 763 2.87 5.39 -12.55
CA SER A 763 3.45 5.38 -11.20
C SER A 763 3.60 3.97 -10.62
N THR A 764 2.82 3.00 -11.09
CA THR A 764 2.95 1.59 -10.71
C THR A 764 3.99 0.87 -11.57
N LEU A 765 3.98 1.13 -12.89
CA LEU A 765 4.90 0.50 -13.85
C LEU A 765 6.35 0.98 -13.67
N ASP A 766 6.59 2.25 -13.29
CA ASP A 766 7.92 2.81 -13.04
C ASP A 766 8.79 1.92 -12.14
N ILE A 767 8.18 1.37 -11.08
CA ILE A 767 8.83 0.49 -10.10
C ILE A 767 9.42 -0.74 -10.82
N GLN A 768 8.60 -1.45 -11.59
CA GLN A 768 9.00 -2.66 -12.30
C GLN A 768 9.98 -2.38 -13.46
N LEU A 769 9.86 -1.21 -14.10
CA LEU A 769 10.79 -0.77 -15.15
C LEU A 769 12.17 -0.44 -14.58
N ARG A 770 12.26 0.19 -13.40
CA ARG A 770 13.52 0.57 -12.74
C ARG A 770 14.40 -0.63 -12.43
N GLU A 771 13.78 -1.74 -12.02
CA GLU A 771 14.48 -3.00 -11.69
C GLU A 771 14.79 -3.86 -12.92
N SER A 772 14.06 -3.68 -14.03
CA SER A 772 14.11 -4.58 -15.20
C SER A 772 14.82 -3.99 -16.43
N LEU A 773 14.92 -2.66 -16.54
CA LEU A 773 15.50 -1.97 -17.70
C LEU A 773 16.94 -1.49 -17.46
N GLU A 774 17.71 -1.43 -18.54
CA GLU A 774 19.01 -0.75 -18.55
C GLU A 774 18.88 0.76 -18.25
N PRO A 775 19.88 1.40 -17.62
CA PRO A 775 19.84 2.81 -17.23
C PRO A 775 19.43 3.77 -18.35
N ASP A 776 19.96 3.59 -19.57
CA ASP A 776 19.63 4.42 -20.74
C ASP A 776 18.15 4.29 -21.15
N ALA A 777 17.59 3.09 -21.05
CA ALA A 777 16.19 2.84 -21.39
C ALA A 777 15.26 3.42 -20.31
N TYR A 778 15.62 3.26 -19.03
CA TYR A 778 14.89 3.87 -17.92
C TYR A 778 14.96 5.41 -17.94
N ALA A 779 16.11 6.00 -18.30
CA ALA A 779 16.25 7.44 -18.53
C ALA A 779 15.37 7.92 -19.71
N LEU A 780 15.26 7.13 -20.78
CA LEU A 780 14.36 7.42 -21.90
C LEU A 780 12.87 7.33 -21.52
N PHE A 781 12.50 6.43 -20.59
CA PHE A 781 11.14 6.40 -20.00
C PHE A 781 10.85 7.70 -19.23
N HIS A 782 11.74 8.08 -18.31
CA HIS A 782 11.59 9.32 -17.54
C HIS A 782 11.55 10.56 -18.43
N LYS A 783 12.38 10.61 -19.49
CA LYS A 783 12.32 11.68 -20.49
C LYS A 783 10.94 11.75 -21.17
N LYS A 784 10.45 10.64 -21.73
CA LYS A 784 9.16 10.60 -22.43
C LYS A 784 7.96 10.87 -21.52
N LEU A 785 8.01 10.44 -20.25
CA LEU A 785 6.97 10.73 -19.26
C LEU A 785 6.98 12.21 -18.85
N THR A 786 8.16 12.77 -18.58
CA THR A 786 8.36 14.19 -18.24
C THR A 786 7.90 15.09 -19.39
N GLU A 787 8.32 14.81 -20.62
CA GLU A 787 7.88 15.55 -21.81
C GLU A 787 6.35 15.50 -21.97
N ARG A 788 5.69 14.38 -21.66
CA ARG A 788 4.21 14.29 -21.69
C ARG A 788 3.52 15.09 -20.59
N VAL A 789 4.12 15.24 -19.41
CA VAL A 789 3.58 16.10 -18.35
C VAL A 789 3.77 17.58 -18.72
N LEU A 790 4.99 17.96 -19.14
CA LEU A 790 5.33 19.34 -19.50
C LEU A 790 4.59 19.84 -20.75
N MET A 791 4.25 18.96 -21.71
CA MET A 791 3.44 19.27 -22.90
C MET A 791 2.04 19.85 -22.61
N ARG A 792 1.59 19.86 -21.35
CA ARG A 792 0.31 20.47 -20.92
C ARG A 792 0.43 21.95 -20.56
N ASP A 793 1.65 22.48 -20.37
CA ASP A 793 1.87 23.87 -19.97
C ASP A 793 1.92 24.82 -21.19
N PRO A 794 1.21 25.97 -21.18
CA PRO A 794 1.22 26.92 -22.30
C PRO A 794 2.56 27.64 -22.53
N LYS A 795 3.48 27.62 -21.56
CA LYS A 795 4.85 28.17 -21.64
C LYS A 795 5.90 27.12 -22.08
N PHE A 796 5.47 25.92 -22.47
CA PHE A 796 6.35 24.84 -22.90
C PHE A 796 6.93 25.08 -24.31
N LEU A 797 8.25 24.95 -24.43
CA LEU A 797 9.02 25.09 -25.67
C LEU A 797 9.78 23.80 -26.02
N TRP A 798 9.80 23.47 -27.30
CA TRP A 798 10.71 22.47 -27.87
C TRP A 798 11.96 23.15 -28.43
N CYS A 799 13.15 22.67 -28.06
CA CYS A 799 14.38 23.05 -28.75
C CYS A 799 14.42 22.39 -30.13
N ALA A 800 14.39 23.20 -31.20
CA ALA A 800 14.43 22.72 -32.59
C ALA A 800 15.71 21.93 -32.96
N LYS A 801 16.78 22.02 -32.15
CA LYS A 801 18.11 21.47 -32.47
C LYS A 801 18.45 20.16 -31.75
N CYS A 802 17.79 19.85 -30.64
CA CYS A 802 17.98 18.59 -29.89
C CYS A 802 16.68 17.89 -29.48
N SER A 803 15.52 18.43 -29.87
CA SER A 803 14.19 17.90 -29.49
C SER A 803 13.98 17.75 -27.98
N PHE A 804 14.62 18.59 -27.16
CA PHE A 804 14.37 18.65 -25.71
C PHE A 804 13.22 19.63 -25.41
N GLY A 805 12.25 19.18 -24.61
CA GLY A 805 11.13 20.00 -24.14
C GLY A 805 11.39 20.62 -22.77
N PHE A 806 11.11 21.92 -22.60
CA PHE A 806 11.27 22.63 -21.32
C PHE A 806 10.30 23.80 -21.19
N ILE A 807 9.97 24.19 -19.96
CA ILE A 807 9.18 25.40 -19.67
C ILE A 807 10.10 26.62 -19.71
N TYR A 808 9.66 27.72 -20.35
CA TYR A 808 10.39 28.98 -20.41
C TYR A 808 9.50 30.15 -19.99
N GLU A 809 9.81 30.76 -18.83
CA GLU A 809 8.93 31.75 -18.19
C GLU A 809 9.34 33.21 -18.38
N ARG A 810 10.48 33.47 -19.04
CA ARG A 810 11.03 34.83 -19.16
C ARG A 810 10.43 35.57 -20.35
N GLU A 811 10.43 36.90 -20.28
CA GLU A 811 9.91 37.77 -21.36
C GLU A 811 10.89 37.96 -22.53
N GLN A 812 12.15 37.53 -22.41
CA GLN A 812 13.11 37.68 -23.50
C GLN A 812 12.73 36.79 -24.70
N LEU A 813 12.92 37.31 -25.91
CA LEU A 813 12.66 36.55 -27.14
C LEU A 813 13.72 35.47 -27.42
N GLU A 814 14.82 35.46 -26.65
CA GLU A 814 15.94 34.52 -26.71
C GLU A 814 15.86 33.48 -25.58
N ALA A 815 15.62 32.22 -25.93
CA ALA A 815 15.61 31.10 -24.98
C ALA A 815 16.81 30.19 -25.18
N THR A 816 17.51 29.86 -24.09
CA THR A 816 18.61 28.89 -24.08
C THR A 816 18.06 27.51 -23.74
N CYS A 817 18.35 26.50 -24.58
CA CYS A 817 17.97 25.12 -24.26
C CYS A 817 18.82 24.57 -23.09
N PRO A 818 18.20 24.00 -22.03
CA PRO A 818 18.95 23.40 -20.93
C PRO A 818 19.83 22.21 -21.33
N GLN A 819 19.43 21.39 -22.32
CA GLN A 819 20.17 20.17 -22.71
C GLN A 819 21.34 20.44 -23.66
N CYS A 820 21.20 21.33 -24.66
CA CYS A 820 22.25 21.57 -25.66
C CYS A 820 22.92 22.96 -25.56
N HIS A 821 22.49 23.79 -24.61
CA HIS A 821 22.97 25.16 -24.35
C HIS A 821 22.89 26.14 -25.53
N GLN A 822 22.20 25.78 -26.62
CA GLN A 822 22.00 26.65 -27.77
C GLN A 822 20.83 27.62 -27.54
N THR A 823 21.04 28.88 -27.92
CA THR A 823 20.04 29.95 -27.90
C THR A 823 19.19 29.94 -29.16
N PHE A 824 17.88 30.14 -29.02
CA PHE A 824 16.94 30.21 -30.15
C PHE A 824 15.80 31.20 -29.87
N CYS A 825 15.18 31.71 -30.94
CA CYS A 825 14.05 32.62 -30.84
C CYS A 825 12.78 31.87 -30.41
N VAL A 826 12.14 32.29 -29.32
CA VAL A 826 10.88 31.68 -28.84
C VAL A 826 9.73 31.78 -29.84
N ARG A 827 9.77 32.77 -30.74
CA ARG A 827 8.71 33.01 -31.75
C ARG A 827 8.91 32.29 -33.07
N CYS A 828 10.15 32.22 -33.58
CA CYS A 828 10.43 31.59 -34.89
C CYS A 828 11.25 30.31 -34.82
N LYS A 829 11.60 29.83 -33.61
CA LYS A 829 12.35 28.59 -33.32
C LYS A 829 13.77 28.49 -33.95
N ARG A 830 14.19 29.48 -34.75
CA ARG A 830 15.56 29.61 -35.31
C ARG A 830 16.59 29.87 -34.24
N GLN A 831 17.83 29.43 -34.48
CA GLN A 831 19.00 29.80 -33.67
C GLN A 831 19.10 31.34 -33.54
N TRP A 832 19.45 31.81 -32.34
CA TRP A 832 19.56 33.23 -32.05
C TRP A 832 20.92 33.77 -32.46
N GLU A 833 20.92 34.89 -33.17
CA GLU A 833 22.11 35.59 -33.65
C GLU A 833 21.97 37.07 -33.27
N GLU A 834 23.09 37.78 -33.08
CA GLU A 834 23.09 39.22 -32.78
C GLU A 834 22.32 40.03 -33.84
N GLN A 835 22.34 39.57 -35.10
CA GLN A 835 21.59 40.12 -36.23
C GLN A 835 20.06 39.95 -36.13
N HIS A 836 19.55 39.18 -35.16
CA HIS A 836 18.12 39.10 -34.81
C HIS A 836 17.74 40.14 -33.72
N ARG A 837 18.68 40.61 -32.89
CA ARG A 837 18.36 41.58 -31.82
C ARG A 837 17.80 42.87 -32.42
N GLY A 838 16.65 43.30 -31.94
CA GLY A 838 15.96 44.50 -32.43
C GLY A 838 15.30 44.37 -33.82
N ARG A 839 15.32 43.19 -34.44
CA ARG A 839 14.65 42.93 -35.73
C ARG A 839 13.44 42.01 -35.57
N SER A 840 12.45 42.15 -36.46
CA SER A 840 11.37 41.16 -36.50
C SER A 840 11.89 39.80 -36.97
N CYS A 841 11.15 38.73 -36.66
CA CYS A 841 11.48 37.38 -37.13
C CYS A 841 11.42 37.25 -38.67
N GLU A 842 10.70 38.15 -39.35
CA GLU A 842 10.62 38.21 -40.80
C GLU A 842 11.82 38.98 -41.40
N ASP A 843 12.23 40.10 -40.79
CA ASP A 843 13.41 40.86 -41.23
C ASP A 843 14.70 40.04 -41.06
N PHE A 844 14.83 39.32 -39.94
CA PHE A 844 15.96 38.41 -39.73
C PHE A 844 15.97 37.27 -40.76
N GLN A 845 14.79 36.71 -41.11
CA GLN A 845 14.70 35.69 -42.15
C GLN A 845 15.03 36.27 -43.54
N ASN A 846 14.51 37.45 -43.89
CA ASN A 846 14.81 38.16 -45.14
C ASN A 846 16.30 38.48 -45.27
N TRP A 847 16.94 38.89 -44.17
CA TRP A 847 18.39 39.07 -44.08
C TRP A 847 19.14 37.76 -44.35
N LYS A 848 18.76 36.65 -43.72
CA LYS A 848 19.32 35.31 -44.03
C LYS A 848 19.18 34.96 -45.51
N ARG A 849 18.00 35.08 -46.11
CA ARG A 849 17.80 34.75 -47.55
C ARG A 849 18.70 35.54 -48.49
N THR A 850 19.08 36.76 -48.11
CA THR A 850 19.86 37.70 -48.93
C THR A 850 21.36 37.68 -48.67
N ASN A 851 21.82 37.10 -47.54
CA ASN A 851 23.23 37.15 -47.11
C ASN A 851 23.86 35.75 -46.92
N ASP A 852 23.07 34.67 -46.87
CA ASP A 852 23.54 33.31 -46.61
C ASP A 852 23.75 32.51 -47.93
N PRO A 853 24.99 32.14 -48.30
CA PRO A 853 25.28 31.47 -49.57
C PRO A 853 24.74 30.04 -49.67
N GLU A 854 24.58 29.33 -48.55
CA GLU A 854 24.05 27.96 -48.54
C GLU A 854 22.53 27.98 -48.72
N TYR A 855 21.86 28.91 -48.04
CA TYR A 855 20.44 29.21 -48.24
C TYR A 855 20.14 29.55 -49.72
N GLN A 856 20.94 30.42 -50.33
CA GLN A 856 20.80 30.80 -51.74
C GLN A 856 21.05 29.63 -52.69
N ALA A 857 22.02 28.77 -52.38
CA ALA A 857 22.28 27.57 -53.17
C ALA A 857 21.10 26.58 -53.17
N GLN A 858 20.31 26.51 -52.10
CA GLN A 858 19.13 25.63 -51.98
C GLN A 858 17.82 26.28 -52.49
N GLY A 859 17.72 27.61 -52.49
CA GLY A 859 16.61 28.36 -53.10
C GLY A 859 15.25 28.08 -52.43
N LEU A 860 14.18 27.94 -53.22
CA LEU A 860 12.82 27.75 -52.68
C LEU A 860 12.63 26.45 -51.88
N ALA A 861 13.55 25.48 -51.97
CA ALA A 861 13.49 24.29 -51.12
C ALA A 861 13.64 24.64 -49.64
N MET A 862 14.55 25.57 -49.29
CA MET A 862 14.70 26.07 -47.93
C MET A 862 13.48 26.89 -47.48
N TYR A 863 12.87 27.66 -48.37
CA TYR A 863 11.64 28.39 -48.05
C TYR A 863 10.49 27.46 -47.65
N LEU A 864 10.31 26.33 -48.36
CA LEU A 864 9.32 25.31 -48.00
C LEU A 864 9.68 24.57 -46.71
N GLN A 865 10.96 24.28 -46.48
CA GLN A 865 11.43 23.60 -45.27
C GLN A 865 11.35 24.47 -44.00
N GLU A 866 11.59 25.78 -44.13
CA GLU A 866 11.38 26.77 -43.06
C GLU A 866 9.91 27.01 -42.75
N ASN A 867 9.03 26.95 -43.77
CA ASN A 867 7.57 26.98 -43.59
C ASN A 867 7.04 25.62 -43.11
N GLY A 868 7.74 24.99 -42.15
CA GLY A 868 7.53 23.61 -41.72
C GLY A 868 6.20 23.31 -41.04
N ILE A 869 6.10 22.12 -40.48
CA ILE A 869 4.87 21.57 -39.92
C ILE A 869 4.93 21.59 -38.39
N ASP A 870 4.20 22.49 -37.75
CA ASP A 870 3.99 22.48 -36.30
C ASP A 870 2.80 21.58 -35.94
N CYS A 871 2.98 20.62 -35.03
CA CYS A 871 1.86 19.80 -34.57
C CYS A 871 0.86 20.65 -33.76
N PRO A 872 -0.43 20.69 -34.12
CA PRO A 872 -1.41 21.55 -33.44
C PRO A 872 -1.67 21.12 -31.99
N LYS A 873 -1.48 19.82 -31.67
CA LYS A 873 -1.63 19.27 -30.31
C LYS A 873 -0.42 19.56 -29.41
N CYS A 874 0.81 19.23 -29.85
CA CYS A 874 2.01 19.29 -28.98
C CYS A 874 3.04 20.39 -29.32
N LYS A 875 2.78 21.21 -30.35
CA LYS A 875 3.64 22.32 -30.83
C LYS A 875 5.07 21.93 -31.27
N PHE A 876 5.38 20.63 -31.31
CA PHE A 876 6.62 20.11 -31.90
C PHE A 876 6.70 20.49 -33.39
N SER A 877 7.89 20.88 -33.85
CA SER A 877 8.12 21.43 -35.18
C SER A 877 8.88 20.45 -36.06
N TYR A 878 8.41 20.20 -37.27
CA TYR A 878 9.09 19.40 -38.29
C TYR A 878 9.58 20.32 -39.41
N ALA A 879 10.90 20.36 -39.61
CA ALA A 879 11.56 21.05 -40.72
C ALA A 879 11.44 20.21 -42.01
N LEU A 880 10.20 20.04 -42.48
CA LEU A 880 9.78 19.25 -43.63
C LEU A 880 8.73 20.04 -44.43
N ALA A 881 8.76 19.91 -45.76
CA ALA A 881 7.67 20.40 -46.61
C ALA A 881 6.41 19.51 -46.47
N ARG A 882 5.25 19.99 -46.91
CA ARG A 882 3.97 19.26 -46.79
C ARG A 882 3.83 18.18 -47.86
N GLY A 883 4.46 18.37 -49.02
CA GLY A 883 4.57 17.35 -50.06
C GLY A 883 3.21 16.90 -50.61
N GLY A 884 3.16 15.65 -51.11
CA GLY A 884 1.95 15.11 -51.76
C GLY A 884 0.85 14.67 -50.79
N CYS A 885 1.21 14.17 -49.60
CA CYS A 885 0.26 13.59 -48.64
C CYS A 885 -0.08 14.59 -47.52
N MET A 886 -1.36 14.95 -47.42
CA MET A 886 -1.82 15.91 -46.41
C MET A 886 -2.09 15.29 -45.03
N HIS A 887 -2.07 13.95 -44.90
CA HIS A 887 -2.33 13.24 -43.64
C HIS A 887 -1.02 13.07 -42.85
N PHE A 888 -0.80 13.94 -41.87
CA PHE A 888 0.42 13.97 -41.07
C PHE A 888 0.23 13.29 -39.72
N HIS A 889 1.22 12.49 -39.31
CA HIS A 889 1.26 11.81 -38.01
C HIS A 889 2.34 12.44 -37.14
N CYS A 890 1.97 13.06 -36.02
CA CYS A 890 2.97 13.54 -35.07
C CYS A 890 3.62 12.37 -34.32
N THR A 891 4.91 12.15 -34.54
CA THR A 891 5.73 11.16 -33.81
C THR A 891 5.69 11.35 -32.29
N GLN A 892 5.63 12.59 -31.80
CA GLN A 892 5.70 12.90 -30.36
C GLN A 892 4.39 12.71 -29.58
N CYS A 893 3.22 12.86 -30.22
CA CYS A 893 1.93 12.81 -29.50
C CYS A 893 0.82 12.04 -30.23
N ARG A 894 1.16 11.37 -31.34
CA ARG A 894 0.27 10.56 -32.21
C ARG A 894 -0.96 11.25 -32.78
N HIS A 895 -1.06 12.57 -32.64
CA HIS A 895 -2.12 13.32 -33.26
C HIS A 895 -2.01 13.24 -34.79
N GLN A 896 -3.12 12.87 -35.43
CA GLN A 896 -3.26 12.84 -36.88
C GLN A 896 -3.95 14.12 -37.33
N PHE A 897 -3.32 14.88 -38.23
CA PHE A 897 -3.81 16.20 -38.64
C PHE A 897 -3.41 16.54 -40.07
N CYS A 898 -4.05 17.56 -40.62
CA CYS A 898 -3.73 18.06 -41.95
C CYS A 898 -2.46 18.92 -41.93
N SER A 899 -1.41 18.56 -42.68
CA SER A 899 -0.21 19.39 -42.80
C SER A 899 -0.48 20.76 -43.44
N GLY A 900 -1.55 20.88 -44.22
CA GLY A 900 -1.97 22.12 -44.90
C GLY A 900 -2.88 23.05 -44.08
N CYS A 901 -3.77 22.55 -43.22
CA CYS A 901 -4.70 23.39 -42.43
C CYS A 901 -4.81 23.06 -40.94
N TYR A 902 -4.00 22.12 -40.45
CA TYR A 902 -3.87 21.75 -39.02
C TYR A 902 -5.14 21.23 -38.32
N ASN A 903 -6.24 21.05 -39.05
CA ASN A 903 -7.42 20.34 -38.58
C ASN A 903 -7.14 18.83 -38.42
N ALA A 904 -7.81 18.20 -37.46
CA ALA A 904 -7.64 16.78 -37.15
C ALA A 904 -8.11 15.84 -38.28
N PHE A 905 -7.44 14.69 -38.40
CA PHE A 905 -7.97 13.52 -39.10
C PHE A 905 -8.71 12.61 -38.12
N TYR A 906 -9.92 12.21 -38.49
CA TYR A 906 -10.77 11.32 -37.72
C TYR A 906 -10.74 9.91 -38.30
N ALA A 907 -10.46 8.93 -37.46
CA ALA A 907 -10.63 7.52 -37.80
C ALA A 907 -12.11 7.17 -38.02
N LYS A 908 -12.35 5.99 -38.61
CA LYS A 908 -13.69 5.44 -38.85
C LYS A 908 -14.59 5.54 -37.61
N ASN A 909 -15.75 6.16 -37.78
CA ASN A 909 -16.77 6.42 -36.77
C ASN A 909 -16.31 7.32 -35.58
N LYS A 910 -15.20 8.06 -35.70
CA LYS A 910 -14.70 8.99 -34.66
C LYS A 910 -14.86 10.48 -34.99
N CYS A 911 -15.48 10.83 -36.12
CA CYS A 911 -15.74 12.23 -36.46
C CYS A 911 -16.98 12.77 -35.71
N PRO A 912 -16.86 13.92 -35.01
CA PRO A 912 -17.96 14.50 -34.21
C PRO A 912 -18.97 15.30 -35.03
N ASP A 913 -18.59 15.80 -36.22
CA ASP A 913 -19.44 16.60 -37.09
C ASP A 913 -20.75 15.84 -37.39
N PRO A 914 -21.95 16.39 -37.08
CA PRO A 914 -23.22 15.73 -37.32
C PRO A 914 -23.53 15.56 -38.83
N ASN A 915 -23.21 16.55 -39.66
CA ASN A 915 -23.52 16.66 -41.08
C ASN A 915 -22.52 15.91 -41.99
N CYS A 916 -21.36 15.49 -41.47
CA CYS A 916 -20.36 14.74 -42.23
C CYS A 916 -20.92 13.47 -42.90
N ARG A 917 -20.88 13.44 -44.25
CA ARG A 917 -21.35 12.30 -45.07
C ARG A 917 -20.36 11.10 -45.08
N VAL A 918 -19.11 11.27 -44.64
CA VAL A 918 -18.00 10.29 -44.82
C VAL A 918 -17.51 9.62 -43.52
N LYS A 919 -18.31 9.64 -42.44
CA LYS A 919 -17.93 9.11 -41.10
C LYS A 919 -17.36 7.69 -41.07
N LYS A 920 -17.70 6.84 -42.04
CA LYS A 920 -17.25 5.45 -42.14
C LYS A 920 -15.79 5.29 -42.63
N SER A 921 -15.12 6.37 -43.00
CA SER A 921 -13.76 6.41 -43.55
C SER A 921 -12.82 7.26 -42.70
N LEU A 922 -11.50 7.10 -42.88
CA LEU A 922 -10.49 8.04 -42.41
C LEU A 922 -10.61 9.35 -43.23
N HIS A 923 -10.80 10.49 -42.57
CA HIS A 923 -10.97 11.79 -43.24
C HIS A 923 -10.62 12.97 -42.32
N GLY A 924 -10.28 14.12 -42.92
CA GLY A 924 -10.18 15.41 -42.25
C GLY A 924 -11.25 16.37 -42.77
N HIS A 925 -11.48 17.46 -42.03
CA HIS A 925 -12.33 18.57 -42.46
C HIS A 925 -11.46 19.74 -42.87
N HIS A 926 -11.59 20.21 -44.11
CA HIS A 926 -10.65 21.16 -44.71
C HIS A 926 -11.36 22.46 -45.14
N PRO A 927 -10.84 23.65 -44.80
CA PRO A 927 -11.32 24.94 -45.32
C PRO A 927 -10.95 25.11 -46.80
N ARG A 928 -11.61 26.04 -47.50
CA ARG A 928 -11.50 26.19 -48.96
C ARG A 928 -10.10 26.58 -49.47
N ASP A 929 -9.32 27.27 -48.64
CA ASP A 929 -7.92 27.66 -48.90
C ASP A 929 -6.88 26.63 -48.42
N CYS A 930 -7.31 25.44 -47.99
CA CYS A 930 -6.39 24.36 -47.66
C CYS A 930 -5.68 23.83 -48.93
N LEU A 931 -4.37 23.58 -48.80
CA LEU A 931 -3.57 22.83 -49.79
C LEU A 931 -4.22 21.50 -50.21
N PHE A 932 -5.03 20.88 -49.35
CA PHE A 932 -5.82 19.68 -49.67
C PHE A 932 -6.67 19.83 -50.95
N TYR A 933 -7.29 21.00 -51.18
CA TYR A 933 -8.02 21.30 -52.42
C TYR A 933 -7.15 22.08 -53.41
N LEU A 934 -6.38 23.07 -52.94
CA LEU A 934 -5.63 23.95 -53.85
C LEU A 934 -4.47 23.24 -54.57
N ARG A 935 -4.03 22.06 -54.11
CA ARG A 935 -3.12 21.18 -54.88
C ARG A 935 -3.75 20.58 -56.13
N ASP A 936 -5.09 20.54 -56.24
CA ASP A 936 -5.79 19.96 -57.38
C ASP A 936 -5.95 21.01 -58.51
N TRP A 937 -6.01 22.31 -58.15
CA TRP A 937 -5.96 23.42 -59.10
C TRP A 937 -4.71 23.42 -59.98
N THR A 938 -4.81 23.94 -61.20
CA THR A 938 -3.66 24.11 -62.09
C THR A 938 -2.75 25.24 -61.59
N ALA A 939 -1.44 25.15 -61.88
CA ALA A 939 -0.51 26.22 -61.49
C ALA A 939 -0.90 27.59 -62.06
N PRO A 940 -1.37 27.72 -63.34
CA PRO A 940 -1.91 28.98 -63.84
C PRO A 940 -3.12 29.52 -63.08
N ARG A 941 -4.03 28.67 -62.55
CA ARG A 941 -5.19 29.14 -61.75
C ARG A 941 -4.74 29.69 -60.38
N LEU A 942 -3.75 29.04 -59.76
CA LEU A 942 -3.12 29.53 -58.52
C LEU A 942 -2.33 30.83 -58.76
N GLN A 943 -1.61 30.92 -59.88
CA GLN A 943 -0.89 32.13 -60.30
C GLN A 943 -1.87 33.28 -60.59
N LYS A 944 -3.03 33.02 -61.22
CA LYS A 944 -4.07 34.04 -61.44
C LYS A 944 -4.58 34.63 -60.12
N LEU A 945 -4.89 33.79 -59.11
CA LEU A 945 -5.32 34.29 -57.80
C LEU A 945 -4.28 35.23 -57.15
N LEU A 946 -2.99 34.94 -57.33
CA LEU A 946 -1.89 35.80 -56.88
C LEU A 946 -1.77 37.09 -57.71
N GLN A 947 -1.90 37.00 -59.04
CA GLN A 947 -1.86 38.14 -59.97
C GLN A 947 -3.00 39.14 -59.72
N ASP A 948 -4.24 38.66 -59.60
CA ASP A 948 -5.43 39.48 -59.35
C ASP A 948 -5.33 40.25 -58.02
N ASN A 949 -4.50 39.76 -57.08
CA ASN A 949 -4.22 40.38 -55.78
C ASN A 949 -2.83 41.04 -55.69
N ASN A 950 -2.13 41.20 -56.82
CA ASN A 950 -0.79 41.82 -56.93
C ASN A 950 0.31 41.17 -56.05
N VAL A 951 0.19 39.87 -55.73
CA VAL A 951 1.19 39.13 -54.96
C VAL A 951 2.23 38.50 -55.91
N MET A 952 3.49 38.91 -55.78
CA MET A 952 4.58 38.34 -56.57
C MET A 952 4.91 36.89 -56.19
N PHE A 953 5.27 36.09 -57.20
CA PHE A 953 5.77 34.73 -57.09
C PHE A 953 6.88 34.48 -58.11
N ASN A 954 7.72 33.49 -57.85
CA ASN A 954 8.81 33.10 -58.75
C ASN A 954 8.32 32.10 -59.81
N THR A 955 8.82 32.23 -61.03
CA THR A 955 8.74 31.20 -62.09
C THR A 955 10.11 30.60 -62.41
N GLU A 956 11.20 31.34 -62.19
CA GLU A 956 12.57 30.86 -62.39
C GLU A 956 13.29 30.59 -61.06
N PRO A 957 14.33 29.72 -61.05
CA PRO A 957 15.14 29.48 -59.86
C PRO A 957 15.82 30.76 -59.37
N PRO A 958 15.93 30.99 -58.05
CA PRO A 958 16.65 32.15 -57.51
C PRO A 958 18.11 32.22 -57.96
N ALA A 959 18.61 33.43 -58.22
CA ALA A 959 20.01 33.65 -58.55
C ALA A 959 20.93 33.11 -57.43
N GLY A 960 21.91 32.29 -57.80
CA GLY A 960 22.79 31.57 -56.87
C GLY A 960 22.41 30.09 -56.64
N ALA A 961 21.20 29.66 -57.02
CA ALA A 961 20.80 28.26 -56.94
C ALA A 961 21.69 27.36 -57.82
N ARG A 962 22.37 26.38 -57.23
CA ARG A 962 23.23 25.43 -57.95
C ARG A 962 22.38 24.33 -58.63
N ALA A 963 22.92 23.67 -59.66
CA ALA A 963 22.33 22.45 -60.21
C ALA A 963 22.46 21.26 -59.23
N VAL A 964 21.53 20.30 -59.27
CA VAL A 964 21.61 19.05 -58.48
C VAL A 964 22.48 18.03 -59.24
N PRO A 965 23.40 17.31 -58.59
CA PRO A 965 24.03 16.12 -59.18
C PRO A 965 22.95 15.06 -59.49
N GLY A 966 22.62 14.87 -60.77
CA GLY A 966 21.52 14.02 -61.23
C GLY A 966 20.20 14.73 -61.55
N GLY A 967 20.09 16.04 -61.29
CA GLY A 967 18.88 16.83 -61.56
C GLY A 967 17.75 16.65 -60.53
N GLY A 968 16.56 17.16 -60.85
CA GLY A 968 15.35 16.97 -60.05
C GLY A 968 15.14 17.93 -58.87
N CYS A 969 14.00 17.78 -58.21
CA CYS A 969 13.51 18.69 -57.18
C CYS A 969 14.27 18.56 -55.84
N ARG A 970 14.70 19.72 -55.32
CA ARG A 970 15.55 19.88 -54.13
C ARG A 970 14.87 19.76 -52.77
N VAL A 971 13.53 19.72 -52.72
CA VAL A 971 12.78 19.70 -51.46
C VAL A 971 13.04 18.39 -50.72
N MET A 972 13.35 18.48 -49.42
CA MET A 972 13.53 17.30 -48.57
C MET A 972 12.16 16.69 -48.21
N GLU A 973 11.95 15.45 -48.63
CA GLU A 973 10.80 14.61 -48.27
C GLU A 973 11.29 13.50 -47.31
N GLN A 974 10.52 13.22 -46.27
CA GLN A 974 10.79 12.09 -45.37
C GLN A 974 10.24 10.81 -46.00
N LYS A 975 11.12 9.87 -46.38
CA LYS A 975 10.79 8.63 -47.08
C LYS A 975 10.87 7.42 -46.14
N GLU A 976 10.01 6.44 -46.37
CA GLU A 976 10.11 5.12 -45.73
C GLU A 976 11.28 4.32 -46.34
N VAL A 977 12.09 3.73 -45.46
CA VAL A 977 13.20 2.83 -45.77
C VAL A 977 13.11 1.60 -44.86
N PRO A 978 13.76 0.46 -45.17
CA PRO A 978 13.63 -0.76 -44.36
C PRO A 978 13.97 -0.60 -42.86
N ASN A 979 14.77 0.40 -42.51
CA ASN A 979 15.16 0.71 -41.13
C ASN A 979 14.46 1.98 -40.57
N GLY A 980 13.28 2.35 -41.07
CA GLY A 980 12.46 3.45 -40.54
C GLY A 980 12.23 4.59 -41.54
N LEU A 981 12.45 5.83 -41.10
CA LEU A 981 12.22 7.04 -41.90
C LEU A 981 13.55 7.76 -42.18
N ARG A 982 13.77 8.19 -43.42
CA ARG A 982 14.98 8.92 -43.85
C ARG A 982 14.61 10.15 -44.68
N ASP A 983 15.20 11.28 -44.32
CA ASP A 983 15.03 12.52 -45.07
C ASP A 983 15.91 12.50 -46.33
N GLU A 984 15.30 12.64 -47.50
CA GLU A 984 15.99 12.64 -48.80
C GLU A 984 15.39 13.68 -49.75
N ALA A 985 16.16 14.13 -50.73
CA ALA A 985 15.63 14.99 -51.78
C ALA A 985 14.50 14.30 -52.58
N CYS A 986 13.50 15.09 -52.94
CA CYS A 986 12.31 14.70 -53.69
C CYS A 986 12.66 14.08 -55.05
N GLY A 987 13.64 14.64 -55.77
CA GLY A 987 14.19 14.10 -57.03
C GLY A 987 13.26 14.14 -58.24
N LYS A 988 11.94 14.33 -58.05
CA LYS A 988 10.93 14.46 -59.10
C LYS A 988 11.28 15.60 -60.09
N GLU A 989 10.89 15.46 -61.35
CA GLU A 989 11.17 16.40 -62.43
C GLU A 989 10.79 17.86 -62.10
N THR A 990 11.54 18.82 -62.63
CA THR A 990 11.38 20.26 -62.39
C THR A 990 11.05 20.99 -63.71
N PRO A 991 9.77 21.22 -64.03
CA PRO A 991 9.37 21.90 -65.26
C PRO A 991 9.90 23.35 -65.35
N ALA A 992 10.05 23.84 -66.59
CA ALA A 992 10.29 25.26 -66.84
C ALA A 992 9.13 26.11 -66.29
N GLY A 993 9.45 27.29 -65.76
CA GLY A 993 8.46 28.17 -65.11
C GLY A 993 7.99 27.74 -63.71
N TYR A 994 8.46 26.60 -63.17
CA TYR A 994 8.15 26.11 -61.81
C TYR A 994 9.30 26.34 -60.79
N ALA A 995 10.17 27.31 -61.05
CA ALA A 995 11.19 27.83 -60.15
C ALA A 995 12.17 26.80 -59.53
N GLY A 996 12.46 25.73 -60.28
CA GLY A 996 13.33 24.62 -59.82
C GLY A 996 12.65 23.62 -58.87
N LEU A 997 11.32 23.67 -58.77
CA LEU A 997 10.49 22.73 -58.00
C LEU A 997 9.73 21.78 -58.93
N CYS A 998 9.37 20.61 -58.42
CA CYS A 998 8.41 19.73 -59.11
C CYS A 998 6.98 20.28 -58.96
N GLN A 999 6.05 19.83 -59.81
CA GLN A 999 4.68 20.36 -59.85
C GLN A 999 3.99 20.40 -58.47
N ALA A 1000 4.14 19.35 -57.65
CA ALA A 1000 3.53 19.30 -56.31
C ALA A 1000 4.09 20.39 -55.38
N HIS A 1001 5.42 20.51 -55.29
CA HIS A 1001 6.07 21.52 -54.45
C HIS A 1001 5.94 22.94 -54.99
N TYR A 1002 5.82 23.12 -56.32
CA TYR A 1002 5.50 24.42 -56.89
C TYR A 1002 4.08 24.87 -56.53
N LYS A 1003 3.09 23.96 -56.56
CA LYS A 1003 1.74 24.25 -56.04
C LYS A 1003 1.77 24.53 -54.53
N GLU A 1004 2.53 23.77 -53.72
CA GLU A 1004 2.70 24.07 -52.29
C GLU A 1004 3.26 25.49 -52.07
N TYR A 1005 4.28 25.88 -52.84
CA TYR A 1005 4.85 27.22 -52.81
C TYR A 1005 3.80 28.30 -53.13
N LEU A 1006 3.07 28.19 -54.24
CA LEU A 1006 2.03 29.16 -54.59
C LEU A 1006 0.92 29.22 -53.53
N VAL A 1007 0.49 28.07 -53.00
CA VAL A 1007 -0.53 28.00 -51.93
C VAL A 1007 -0.01 28.60 -50.62
N SER A 1008 1.27 28.46 -50.31
CA SER A 1008 1.85 29.13 -49.13
C SER A 1008 1.83 30.65 -49.27
N LEU A 1009 1.97 31.21 -50.47
CA LEU A 1009 1.82 32.65 -50.74
C LEU A 1009 0.35 33.09 -50.67
N ILE A 1010 -0.58 32.33 -51.26
CA ILE A 1010 -2.04 32.55 -51.16
C ILE A 1010 -2.46 32.63 -49.69
N ASN A 1011 -2.04 31.63 -48.90
CA ASN A 1011 -2.39 31.52 -47.49
C ASN A 1011 -1.71 32.58 -46.62
N ALA A 1012 -0.44 32.91 -46.90
CA ALA A 1012 0.28 33.98 -46.22
C ALA A 1012 -0.41 35.35 -46.33
N HIS A 1013 -1.05 35.64 -47.46
CA HIS A 1013 -1.75 36.90 -47.72
C HIS A 1013 -3.27 36.83 -47.49
N SER A 1014 -3.79 35.68 -47.07
CA SER A 1014 -5.23 35.44 -46.81
C SER A 1014 -6.13 35.59 -48.06
N LEU A 1015 -5.63 35.23 -49.25
CA LEU A 1015 -6.41 35.34 -50.49
C LEU A 1015 -7.49 34.27 -50.55
N ASP A 1016 -8.74 34.65 -50.85
CA ASP A 1016 -9.86 33.71 -50.91
C ASP A 1016 -10.01 33.08 -52.31
N PRO A 1017 -9.85 31.75 -52.46
CA PRO A 1017 -10.02 31.09 -53.76
C PRO A 1017 -11.46 31.12 -54.27
N ALA A 1018 -12.47 31.39 -53.43
CA ALA A 1018 -13.86 31.54 -53.86
C ALA A 1018 -14.05 32.70 -54.86
N SER A 1019 -13.17 33.70 -54.84
CA SER A 1019 -13.15 34.81 -55.82
C SER A 1019 -12.96 34.37 -57.27
N LEU A 1020 -12.49 33.13 -57.51
CA LEU A 1020 -12.34 32.52 -58.82
C LEU A 1020 -13.18 31.24 -58.99
N TYR A 1021 -14.16 30.97 -58.12
CA TYR A 1021 -15.04 29.81 -58.25
C TYR A 1021 -16.11 30.05 -59.33
N GLU A 1022 -16.38 29.03 -60.14
CA GLU A 1022 -17.58 29.00 -60.98
C GLU A 1022 -18.83 28.63 -60.16
N VAL A 1023 -20.02 28.71 -60.75
CA VAL A 1023 -21.30 28.46 -60.06
C VAL A 1023 -21.32 27.07 -59.40
N GLU A 1024 -20.85 26.03 -60.10
CA GLU A 1024 -20.84 24.64 -59.61
C GLU A 1024 -19.88 24.46 -58.42
N GLU A 1025 -18.79 25.22 -58.36
CA GLU A 1025 -17.86 25.24 -57.24
C GLU A 1025 -18.44 26.00 -56.04
N LEU A 1026 -19.17 27.10 -56.26
CA LEU A 1026 -19.93 27.80 -55.23
C LEU A 1026 -21.07 26.94 -54.66
N GLU A 1027 -21.82 26.22 -55.51
CA GLU A 1027 -22.84 25.27 -55.04
C GLU A 1027 -22.22 24.15 -54.20
N THR A 1028 -21.12 23.57 -54.69
CA THR A 1028 -20.36 22.52 -53.99
C THR A 1028 -19.82 23.01 -52.64
N ALA A 1029 -19.33 24.25 -52.57
CA ALA A 1029 -18.87 24.86 -51.33
C ALA A 1029 -20.04 25.16 -50.37
N THR A 1030 -21.19 25.60 -50.89
CA THR A 1030 -22.40 25.85 -50.11
C THR A 1030 -22.93 24.56 -49.46
N GLU A 1031 -23.05 23.46 -50.22
CA GLU A 1031 -23.41 22.14 -49.66
C GLU A 1031 -22.39 21.64 -48.62
N ARG A 1032 -21.10 21.91 -48.85
CA ARG A 1032 -20.01 21.43 -47.99
C ARG A 1032 -19.94 22.17 -46.65
N TYR A 1033 -20.05 23.50 -46.66
CA TYR A 1033 -19.76 24.35 -45.49
C TYR A 1033 -20.99 24.93 -44.82
N LEU A 1034 -22.09 25.15 -45.56
CA LEU A 1034 -23.35 25.65 -45.01
C LEU A 1034 -24.42 24.55 -44.90
N HIS A 1035 -24.09 23.33 -45.37
CA HIS A 1035 -24.92 22.12 -45.29
C HIS A 1035 -26.33 22.22 -45.91
N VAL A 1036 -26.57 23.28 -46.68
CA VAL A 1036 -27.79 23.51 -47.47
C VAL A 1036 -27.47 23.35 -48.95
N ARG A 1037 -28.39 22.76 -49.71
CA ARG A 1037 -28.29 22.76 -51.17
C ARG A 1037 -28.89 24.07 -51.70
N PRO A 1038 -28.12 24.94 -52.36
CA PRO A 1038 -28.64 26.18 -52.91
C PRO A 1038 -29.57 25.91 -54.10
N GLN A 1039 -30.39 26.91 -54.41
CA GLN A 1039 -31.19 27.01 -55.63
C GLN A 1039 -31.23 28.50 -56.06
N PRO A 1040 -31.35 28.80 -57.36
CA PRO A 1040 -31.68 30.15 -57.83
C PRO A 1040 -33.04 30.60 -57.32
N LEU A 1041 -33.19 31.91 -57.05
CA LEU A 1041 -34.46 32.52 -56.68
C LEU A 1041 -35.30 32.83 -57.94
N ALA A 1042 -36.62 32.95 -57.77
CA ALA A 1042 -37.51 33.27 -58.88
C ALA A 1042 -37.22 34.68 -59.44
N GLY A 1043 -36.75 34.75 -60.69
CA GLY A 1043 -36.33 35.99 -61.35
C GLY A 1043 -34.84 36.35 -61.18
N GLU A 1044 -34.05 35.49 -60.55
CA GLU A 1044 -32.60 35.65 -60.42
C GLU A 1044 -31.87 35.13 -61.67
N ASP A 1045 -30.92 35.91 -62.19
CA ASP A 1045 -30.06 35.50 -63.32
C ASP A 1045 -28.76 34.83 -62.82
N ALA A 1046 -28.00 34.22 -63.74
CA ALA A 1046 -26.78 33.49 -63.37
C ALA A 1046 -25.70 34.38 -62.69
N PRO A 1047 -25.44 35.63 -63.14
CA PRO A 1047 -24.56 36.56 -62.42
C PRO A 1047 -25.05 36.92 -61.01
N ALA A 1048 -26.34 37.20 -60.81
CA ALA A 1048 -26.89 37.48 -59.49
C ALA A 1048 -26.82 36.25 -58.56
N TYR A 1049 -27.12 35.06 -59.09
CA TYR A 1049 -26.99 33.80 -58.37
C TYR A 1049 -25.55 33.54 -57.92
N HIS A 1050 -24.58 33.70 -58.82
CA HIS A 1050 -23.15 33.60 -58.53
C HIS A 1050 -22.74 34.57 -57.41
N ALA A 1051 -23.06 35.86 -57.57
CA ALA A 1051 -22.74 36.90 -56.61
C ALA A 1051 -23.35 36.62 -55.22
N ARG A 1052 -24.61 36.17 -55.16
CA ARG A 1052 -25.29 35.81 -53.90
C ARG A 1052 -24.63 34.61 -53.21
N LEU A 1053 -24.26 33.57 -53.96
CA LEU A 1053 -23.57 32.41 -53.37
C LEU A 1053 -22.16 32.78 -52.90
N LEU A 1054 -21.41 33.56 -53.69
CA LEU A 1054 -20.09 34.04 -53.31
C LEU A 1054 -20.13 34.90 -52.05
N GLN A 1055 -20.99 35.93 -52.02
CA GLN A 1055 -21.17 36.78 -50.84
C GLN A 1055 -21.48 35.95 -49.60
N LYS A 1056 -22.52 35.10 -49.66
CA LYS A 1056 -22.93 34.26 -48.53
C LYS A 1056 -21.82 33.33 -48.04
N LEU A 1057 -21.07 32.71 -48.96
CA LEU A 1057 -19.93 31.85 -48.64
C LEU A 1057 -18.78 32.63 -47.97
N THR A 1058 -18.53 33.88 -48.37
CA THR A 1058 -17.49 34.73 -47.77
C THR A 1058 -17.89 35.32 -46.42
N GLU A 1059 -19.17 35.60 -46.19
CA GLU A 1059 -19.70 36.16 -44.94
C GLU A 1059 -19.87 35.07 -43.85
N GLU A 1060 -20.49 33.94 -44.18
CA GLU A 1060 -20.80 32.89 -43.18
C GLU A 1060 -19.66 31.90 -42.95
N VAL A 1061 -18.74 31.71 -43.90
CA VAL A 1061 -17.67 30.70 -43.82
C VAL A 1061 -16.29 31.36 -43.90
N PRO A 1062 -15.53 31.46 -42.80
CA PRO A 1062 -14.18 32.02 -42.82
C PRO A 1062 -13.17 31.10 -43.52
N LEU A 1063 -12.07 31.70 -44.00
CA LEU A 1063 -10.87 30.96 -44.40
C LEU A 1063 -10.24 30.22 -43.20
N GLY A 1064 -9.36 29.25 -43.48
CA GLY A 1064 -8.81 28.36 -42.45
C GLY A 1064 -8.15 29.08 -41.26
N GLN A 1065 -8.80 29.04 -40.09
CA GLN A 1065 -8.36 29.77 -38.90
C GLN A 1065 -7.00 29.29 -38.35
N SER A 1066 -6.68 28.00 -38.53
CA SER A 1066 -5.40 27.40 -38.10
C SER A 1066 -4.33 27.35 -39.20
N ILE A 1067 -4.57 27.95 -40.37
CA ILE A 1067 -3.56 28.08 -41.43
C ILE A 1067 -2.57 29.20 -41.03
N PRO A 1068 -1.23 28.97 -41.07
CA PRO A 1068 -0.24 30.01 -40.85
C PRO A 1068 -0.36 31.13 -41.90
N ARG A 1069 -0.47 32.38 -41.43
CA ARG A 1069 -0.53 33.58 -42.27
C ARG A 1069 0.49 34.62 -41.80
N ARG A 1070 0.86 35.57 -42.67
CA ARG A 1070 1.62 36.75 -42.24
C ARG A 1070 0.74 37.55 -41.29
N ARG A 1071 1.25 37.83 -40.09
CA ARG A 1071 0.68 38.89 -39.23
C ARG A 1071 1.26 40.21 -39.73
N LYS A 1072 0.40 41.13 -40.16
CA LYS A 1072 0.74 42.56 -40.23
C LYS A 1072 0.90 43.12 -38.81
#